data_AF-A0AA91PG86-F1
#
_entry.id   AF-A0AA91PG86-F1
#
_cell.length_a   1.000
_cell.length_b   1.000
_cell.length_c   1.000
_cell.angle_alpha   90.00
_cell.angle_beta   90.00
_cell.angle_gamma   90.00
#
_symmetry.space_group_name_H-M   'P 1'
#
loop_
_entity.id
_entity.type
_entity.pdbx_description
1 polymer ?
#
loop_
_entity_poly.entity_id
_entity_poly.type
_entity_poly.pdbx_seq_one_letter_code
_entity_poly.pdbx_strand_id
1 'polypeptide(L)'
;MCVSLAQFTDTNRRCRRCTLSAQQVADASARRQENRVTMRTASSNVRRLFGGDASAVAVKNLSPSMLSNLLVSLEAVTPGVSGEILRSPSGSLRRVPGMHNDVFSEVRERSNEAALRLNGGKFDPKAVSRVELASALCERDMVENGAIRDPLAAADELERISARIDAIASGAMVAPPAGTAFADLPERTRKFYARHSMDETAALTTVSQRISDKLFEDVTERAQVAAAPRAVSPLVERLSAESVRPVDVSAVLTQAGLQGSDPTAGVEIADGVTLVSGSGGPAVLVDGLRMPVSADARIADVVGRIPAVDFDSLTEVPADRSASGVNAAVQSMMVGKSPRAQSMRLAARRRVIERTFYGDTVMGQSASSAGVVHQLPGKARAHTASALASRPHSSRHGADAEATTARIEGFDLSRHMRYATAARKEFLDAKVPDEIRVARAQEATLKRYAGDVPAEDRDAAARAGFRVRHRANTVASDYPGAQVMVDWTSTESVSPEPPGKALSPEHADVRSGGVRMVMAANQIAQRGRNPELCDAEVLVASAKMASAFDVYRMVNRDVTPRVVTATQTVPASYRGREADFIRDVFPTGGAFTTRGYVLGRRDGVSGSGKGRVRVRYFTGDAMPITGGDVIDTGTTFRVESATVADDGTVEVNAVADQVLAASVAQ
;
A
#
# COMPACT_ATOMS: atom_id res chain seq x y z
N MET A 1 32.77 19.99 36.18
CA MET A 1 32.45 19.39 34.86
C MET A 1 31.68 18.09 35.12
N CYS A 2 30.41 18.01 34.74
CA CYS A 2 29.58 16.84 35.03
C CYS A 2 29.65 15.86 33.85
N VAL A 3 30.27 14.70 34.05
CA VAL A 3 30.47 13.69 33.00
C VAL A 3 29.54 12.50 33.23
N SER A 4 29.16 11.81 32.15
CA SER A 4 28.18 10.73 32.20
C SER A 4 28.72 9.48 32.92
N LEU A 5 27.79 8.67 33.44
CA LEU A 5 28.06 7.45 34.21
C LEU A 5 28.96 6.42 33.48
N ALA A 6 29.04 6.52 32.14
CA ALA A 6 29.73 5.57 31.27
C ALA A 6 31.27 5.60 31.37
N GLN A 7 31.88 6.64 31.96
CA GLN A 7 33.35 6.76 32.04
C GLN A 7 34.02 6.03 33.22
N PHE A 8 33.27 5.28 34.04
CA PHE A 8 33.78 4.75 35.32
C PHE A 8 33.54 3.25 35.57
N THR A 9 33.18 2.47 34.55
CA THR A 9 32.87 1.03 34.71
C THR A 9 34.01 0.21 35.35
N ASP A 10 35.26 0.63 35.16
CA ASP A 10 36.44 -0.10 35.66
C ASP A 10 37.04 0.47 36.96
N THR A 11 36.29 1.28 37.71
CA THR A 11 36.77 1.84 39.00
C THR A 11 35.79 1.64 40.15
N ASN A 12 36.30 1.26 41.31
CA ASN A 12 35.55 1.06 42.58
C ASN A 12 34.96 2.36 43.19
N ARG A 13 34.77 3.43 42.40
CA ARG A 13 34.23 4.71 42.86
C ARG A 13 32.69 4.67 42.88
N ARG A 14 32.11 4.50 44.07
CA ARG A 14 30.65 4.59 44.29
C ARG A 14 30.12 5.92 43.76
N CYS A 15 29.22 5.86 42.76
CA CYS A 15 28.56 7.03 42.20
C CYS A 15 27.66 7.72 43.25
N ARG A 16 28.14 8.82 43.85
CA ARG A 16 27.24 9.78 44.50
C ARG A 16 26.37 10.40 43.41
N ARG A 17 25.04 10.21 43.49
CA ARG A 17 24.09 10.96 42.65
C ARG A 17 24.43 12.45 42.77
N CYS A 18 24.58 13.15 41.64
CA CYS A 18 24.79 14.59 41.65
C CYS A 18 23.69 15.25 42.48
N THR A 19 24.07 16.04 43.49
CA THR A 19 23.13 16.82 44.29
C THR A 19 22.49 17.85 43.37
N LEU A 20 21.21 17.65 43.01
CA LEU A 20 20.43 18.62 42.26
C LEU A 20 20.45 19.94 43.03
N SER A 21 20.73 21.06 42.35
CA SER A 21 20.66 22.37 43.00
C SER A 21 19.21 22.67 43.39
N ALA A 22 19.01 23.51 44.42
CA ALA A 22 17.66 23.92 44.83
C ALA A 22 16.86 24.51 43.66
N GLN A 23 17.53 25.23 42.76
CA GLN A 23 16.96 25.76 41.52
C GLN A 23 16.53 24.66 40.54
N GLN A 24 17.36 23.63 40.31
CA GLN A 24 16.97 22.47 39.47
C GLN A 24 15.77 21.71 40.06
N VAL A 25 15.67 21.62 41.39
CA VAL A 25 14.51 21.01 42.08
C VAL A 25 13.26 21.88 41.94
N ALA A 26 13.39 23.20 42.05
CA ALA A 26 12.31 24.15 41.83
C ALA A 26 11.80 24.11 40.37
N ASP A 27 12.69 24.19 39.39
CA ASP A 27 12.38 24.10 37.95
C ASP A 27 11.70 22.78 37.60
N ALA A 28 12.19 21.66 38.12
CA ALA A 28 11.58 20.35 37.92
C ALA A 28 10.17 20.28 38.57
N SER A 29 9.96 20.95 39.69
CA SER A 29 8.66 21.02 40.38
C SER A 29 7.66 21.91 39.63
N ALA A 30 8.10 23.07 39.16
CA ALA A 30 7.31 23.97 38.31
C ALA A 30 6.87 23.28 37.01
N ARG A 31 7.79 22.60 36.30
CA ARG A 31 7.47 21.81 35.10
C ARG A 31 6.49 20.68 35.40
N ARG A 32 6.61 19.97 36.54
CA ARG A 32 5.64 18.95 36.96
C ARG A 32 4.25 19.54 37.23
N GLN A 33 4.18 20.74 37.80
CA GLN A 33 2.93 21.45 38.05
C GLN A 33 2.28 21.92 36.74
N GLU A 34 3.05 22.55 35.85
CA GLU A 34 2.62 22.94 34.50
C GLU A 34 2.06 21.74 33.73
N ASN A 35 2.81 20.63 33.66
CA ASN A 35 2.38 19.39 33.02
C ASN A 35 1.04 18.85 33.56
N ARG A 36 0.86 18.84 34.89
CA ARG A 36 -0.40 18.43 35.54
C ARG A 36 -1.57 19.34 35.15
N VAL A 37 -1.33 20.65 35.05
CA VAL A 37 -2.36 21.62 34.66
C VAL A 37 -2.69 21.49 33.16
N THR A 38 -1.72 21.26 32.29
CA THR A 38 -1.96 20.98 30.87
C THR A 38 -2.78 19.70 30.69
N MET A 39 -2.44 18.60 31.36
CA MET A 39 -3.24 17.36 31.29
C MET A 39 -4.68 17.54 31.77
N ARG A 40 -4.92 18.31 32.85
CA ARG A 40 -6.28 18.65 33.30
C ARG A 40 -7.02 19.51 32.27
N THR A 41 -6.33 20.49 31.67
CA THR A 41 -6.90 21.37 30.64
C THR A 41 -7.33 20.53 29.42
N ALA A 42 -6.44 19.68 28.92
CA ALA A 42 -6.71 18.78 27.79
C ALA A 42 -7.88 17.83 28.08
N SER A 43 -7.86 17.11 29.21
CA SER A 43 -8.96 16.21 29.61
C SER A 43 -10.30 16.94 29.77
N SER A 44 -10.31 18.15 30.36
CA SER A 44 -11.52 18.96 30.51
C SER A 44 -12.04 19.51 29.18
N ASN A 45 -11.15 19.88 28.26
CA ASN A 45 -11.53 20.36 26.93
C ASN A 45 -12.02 19.21 26.06
N VAL A 46 -11.40 18.02 26.11
CA VAL A 46 -11.88 16.80 25.45
C VAL A 46 -13.31 16.47 25.89
N ARG A 47 -13.59 16.44 27.20
CA ARG A 47 -14.96 16.26 27.72
C ARG A 47 -15.95 17.30 27.17
N ARG A 48 -15.52 18.57 27.03
CA ARG A 48 -16.38 19.66 26.58
C ARG A 48 -16.60 19.66 25.06
N LEU A 49 -15.57 19.33 24.28
CA LEU A 49 -15.58 19.36 22.82
C LEU A 49 -16.23 18.10 22.24
N PHE A 50 -15.94 16.94 22.84
CA PHE A 50 -16.38 15.63 22.33
C PHE A 50 -17.42 14.96 23.25
N GLY A 51 -17.95 15.64 24.27
CA GLY A 51 -19.04 15.18 25.15
C GLY A 51 -18.77 13.93 26.03
N GLY A 52 -17.80 13.10 25.68
CA GLY A 52 -17.62 11.76 26.25
C GLY A 52 -16.70 11.72 27.46
N ASP A 53 -17.12 10.94 28.46
CA ASP A 53 -16.32 10.70 29.66
C ASP A 53 -15.19 9.68 29.43
N ALA A 54 -15.37 8.74 28.49
CA ALA A 54 -14.40 7.70 28.20
C ALA A 54 -13.11 8.29 27.59
N SER A 55 -13.24 9.14 26.56
CA SER A 55 -12.11 9.90 25.99
C SER A 55 -11.44 10.78 27.04
N ALA A 56 -12.20 11.58 27.78
CA ALA A 56 -11.67 12.48 28.81
C ALA A 56 -10.87 11.74 29.91
N VAL A 57 -11.31 10.55 30.32
CA VAL A 57 -10.61 9.67 31.26
C VAL A 57 -9.37 9.03 30.61
N ALA A 58 -9.45 8.58 29.36
CA ALA A 58 -8.31 8.04 28.62
C ALA A 58 -7.18 9.08 28.50
N VAL A 59 -7.50 10.30 28.08
CA VAL A 59 -6.55 11.42 28.01
C VAL A 59 -5.94 11.74 29.39
N LYS A 60 -6.76 11.76 30.45
CA LYS A 60 -6.28 11.98 31.83
C LYS A 60 -5.29 10.90 32.30
N ASN A 61 -5.44 9.67 31.82
CA ASN A 61 -4.59 8.52 32.17
C ASN A 61 -3.29 8.43 31.35
N LEU A 62 -3.13 9.24 30.30
CA LEU A 62 -1.86 9.36 29.60
C LEU A 62 -0.79 10.01 30.49
N SER A 63 0.47 9.58 30.32
CA SER A 63 1.59 10.36 30.86
C SER A 63 1.70 11.70 30.12
N PRO A 64 2.17 12.79 30.75
CA PRO A 64 2.30 14.08 30.07
C PRO A 64 3.13 14.01 28.77
N SER A 65 4.17 13.18 28.73
CA SER A 65 5.01 12.92 27.55
C SER A 65 4.31 12.15 26.40
N MET A 66 3.13 11.58 26.63
CA MET A 66 2.33 10.95 25.58
C MET A 66 1.33 11.92 24.95
N LEU A 67 1.06 13.09 25.56
CA LEU A 67 0.05 14.03 25.07
C LEU A 67 0.36 14.55 23.66
N SER A 68 1.63 14.79 23.33
CA SER A 68 2.04 15.19 21.96
C SER A 68 1.61 14.18 20.91
N ASN A 69 1.75 12.89 21.19
CA ASN A 69 1.43 11.80 20.27
C ASN A 69 -0.09 11.70 20.03
N LEU A 70 -0.89 11.83 21.08
CA LEU A 70 -2.35 11.91 20.95
C LEU A 70 -2.78 13.11 20.09
N LEU A 71 -2.19 14.28 20.35
CA LEU A 71 -2.54 15.49 19.59
C LEU A 71 -2.19 15.38 18.12
N VAL A 72 -1.04 14.78 17.77
CA VAL A 72 -0.67 14.46 16.37
C VAL A 72 -1.70 13.54 15.72
N SER A 73 -2.13 12.49 16.42
CA SER A 73 -3.13 11.54 15.93
C SER A 73 -4.48 12.22 15.65
N LEU A 74 -4.95 13.07 16.58
CA LEU A 74 -6.22 13.79 16.42
C LEU A 74 -6.15 14.90 15.36
N GLU A 75 -5.02 15.58 15.20
CA GLU A 75 -4.83 16.61 14.17
C GLU A 75 -4.90 16.02 12.75
N ALA A 76 -4.47 14.75 12.57
CA ALA A 76 -4.59 14.02 11.31
C ALA A 76 -6.04 13.63 10.96
N VAL A 77 -6.94 13.56 11.95
CA VAL A 77 -8.38 13.29 11.75
C VAL A 77 -9.18 14.59 11.65
N THR A 78 -8.81 15.63 12.39
CA THR A 78 -9.49 16.93 12.36
C THR A 78 -8.50 18.07 12.59
N PRO A 79 -8.08 18.77 11.52
CA PRO A 79 -7.15 19.90 11.62
C PRO A 79 -7.65 21.00 12.56
N GLY A 80 -6.76 21.57 13.36
CA GLY A 80 -7.03 22.62 14.34
C GLY A 80 -7.40 22.12 15.75
N VAL A 81 -7.81 20.86 15.91
CA VAL A 81 -8.30 20.30 17.19
C VAL A 81 -7.27 20.39 18.31
N SER A 82 -5.97 20.24 18.01
CA SER A 82 -4.92 20.42 19.02
C SER A 82 -4.95 21.80 19.67
N GLY A 83 -5.27 22.84 18.89
CA GLY A 83 -5.39 24.21 19.37
C GLY A 83 -6.61 24.42 20.26
N GLU A 84 -7.65 23.62 20.13
CA GLU A 84 -8.85 23.66 20.97
C GLU A 84 -8.65 22.86 22.27
N ILE A 85 -8.08 21.65 22.18
CA ILE A 85 -7.74 20.81 23.34
C ILE A 85 -6.76 21.52 24.27
N LEU A 86 -5.76 22.23 23.72
CA LEU A 86 -4.76 22.96 24.51
C LEU A 86 -5.21 24.36 24.97
N ARG A 87 -6.38 24.86 24.56
CA ARG A 87 -6.83 26.22 24.89
C ARG A 87 -7.16 26.34 26.37
N SER A 88 -6.44 27.20 27.09
CA SER A 88 -6.78 27.53 28.47
C SER A 88 -8.06 28.37 28.54
N PRO A 89 -8.71 28.48 29.73
CA PRO A 89 -9.85 29.38 29.93
C PRO A 89 -9.57 30.85 29.61
N SER A 90 -8.30 31.27 29.69
CA SER A 90 -7.84 32.62 29.30
C SER A 90 -7.56 32.78 27.79
N GLY A 91 -7.91 31.79 26.95
CA GLY A 91 -7.68 31.81 25.51
C GLY A 91 -6.25 31.48 25.07
N SER A 92 -5.25 31.56 25.96
CA SER A 92 -3.86 31.19 25.66
C SER A 92 -3.67 29.68 25.46
N LEU A 93 -2.81 29.30 24.51
CA LEU A 93 -2.45 27.90 24.25
C LEU A 93 -1.48 27.38 25.33
N ARG A 94 -1.77 26.20 25.88
CA ARG A 94 -0.87 25.49 26.80
C ARG A 94 0.32 24.89 26.05
N ARG A 95 1.51 24.92 26.65
CA ARG A 95 2.68 24.19 26.16
C ARG A 95 2.47 22.67 26.29
N VAL A 96 2.84 21.92 25.25
CA VAL A 96 2.79 20.45 25.24
C VAL A 96 3.96 19.86 26.04
N PRO A 97 3.73 18.98 27.03
CA PRO A 97 4.81 18.34 27.79
C PRO A 97 5.59 17.29 26.99
N GLY A 98 6.88 17.12 27.32
CA GLY A 98 7.62 15.89 27.04
C GLY A 98 7.92 15.57 25.56
N MET A 99 8.04 16.60 24.72
CA MET A 99 8.21 16.54 23.25
C MET A 99 9.40 15.70 22.71
N HIS A 100 10.26 15.13 23.56
CA HIS A 100 11.39 14.28 23.15
C HIS A 100 11.02 12.80 22.99
N ASN A 101 9.83 12.40 23.44
CA ASN A 101 9.34 11.02 23.39
C ASN A 101 8.15 10.90 22.42
N ASP A 102 8.36 11.31 21.17
CA ASP A 102 7.52 10.91 20.05
C ASP A 102 7.57 9.37 19.95
N VAL A 103 6.44 8.69 20.15
CA VAL A 103 6.34 7.23 20.21
C VAL A 103 6.19 6.62 18.81
N PHE A 104 5.75 7.41 17.82
CA PHE A 104 5.57 6.98 16.43
C PHE A 104 6.87 7.10 15.60
N SER A 105 7.81 7.97 16.02
CA SER A 105 9.13 8.08 15.40
C SER A 105 10.03 6.87 15.67
N GLU A 106 10.76 6.41 14.65
CA GLU A 106 11.69 5.28 14.77
C GLU A 106 12.77 5.50 15.85
N VAL A 107 13.37 4.40 16.31
CA VAL A 107 14.39 4.41 17.38
C VAL A 107 15.66 5.10 16.87
N ARG A 108 15.87 6.37 17.27
CA ARG A 108 17.00 7.19 16.79
C ARG A 108 18.37 6.60 17.10
N GLU A 109 18.53 5.90 18.23
CA GLU A 109 19.75 5.20 18.62
C GLU A 109 19.45 4.11 19.66
N ARG A 110 20.19 3.00 19.60
CA ARG A 110 20.26 1.95 20.66
C ARG A 110 21.68 1.81 21.25
N SER A 111 22.59 2.71 20.90
CA SER A 111 24.04 2.62 21.14
C SER A 111 24.45 2.71 22.60
N ASN A 112 23.64 3.31 23.49
CA ASN A 112 23.99 3.53 24.88
C ASN A 112 22.76 3.63 25.82
N GLU A 113 22.99 3.51 27.14
CA GLU A 113 21.92 3.61 28.16
C GLU A 113 21.16 4.94 28.12
N ALA A 114 21.80 6.05 27.73
CA ALA A 114 21.15 7.35 27.70
C ALA A 114 20.11 7.40 26.56
N ALA A 115 20.45 6.88 25.38
CA ALA A 115 19.52 6.68 24.28
C ALA A 115 18.40 5.70 24.65
N LEU A 116 18.69 4.62 25.39
CA LEU A 116 17.65 3.71 25.90
C LEU A 116 16.69 4.39 26.88
N ARG A 117 17.19 5.27 27.78
CA ARG A 117 16.34 6.05 28.71
C ARG A 117 15.51 7.11 27.99
N LEU A 118 16.07 7.80 26.99
CA LEU A 118 15.35 8.75 26.14
C LEU A 118 14.27 8.05 25.31
N ASN A 119 14.59 6.91 24.70
CA ASN A 119 13.64 6.07 23.96
C ASN A 119 12.78 5.18 24.87
N GLY A 120 12.80 5.34 26.20
CA GLY A 120 12.15 4.42 27.14
C GLY A 120 10.63 4.26 26.92
N GLY A 121 9.96 5.31 26.45
CA GLY A 121 8.54 5.25 26.06
C GLY A 121 8.26 4.53 24.74
N LYS A 122 9.26 4.37 23.86
CA LYS A 122 9.17 3.62 22.60
C LYS A 122 9.30 2.10 22.80
N PHE A 123 9.93 1.68 23.90
CA PHE A 123 10.10 0.28 24.25
C PHE A 123 8.97 -0.26 25.14
N ASP A 124 8.05 0.58 25.61
CA ASP A 124 6.81 0.14 26.27
C ASP A 124 5.69 -0.02 25.23
N PRO A 125 5.36 -1.25 24.77
CA PRO A 125 4.25 -1.44 23.84
C PRO A 125 2.91 -0.95 24.42
N LYS A 126 2.77 -0.89 25.75
CA LYS A 126 1.57 -0.35 26.41
C LYS A 126 1.47 1.17 26.28
N ALA A 127 2.56 1.89 25.98
CA ALA A 127 2.52 3.32 25.72
C ALA A 127 1.85 3.63 24.37
N VAL A 128 2.23 2.90 23.31
CA VAL A 128 1.56 2.97 21.99
C VAL A 128 0.07 2.67 22.15
N SER A 129 -0.27 1.50 22.72
CA SER A 129 -1.66 1.07 22.89
C SER A 129 -2.52 2.04 23.70
N ARG A 130 -1.95 2.79 24.66
CA ARG A 130 -2.67 3.82 25.42
C ARG A 130 -2.96 5.07 24.59
N VAL A 131 -2.02 5.50 23.74
CA VAL A 131 -2.22 6.63 22.84
C VAL A 131 -3.26 6.27 21.77
N GLU A 132 -3.13 5.10 21.15
CA GLU A 132 -4.11 4.57 20.20
C GLU A 132 -5.51 4.48 20.81
N LEU A 133 -5.63 3.96 22.05
CA LEU A 133 -6.93 3.86 22.72
C LEU A 133 -7.52 5.24 23.05
N ALA A 134 -6.68 6.18 23.48
CA ALA A 134 -7.13 7.55 23.73
C ALA A 134 -7.56 8.26 22.44
N SER A 135 -6.86 8.04 21.32
CA SER A 135 -7.26 8.56 20.00
C SER A 135 -8.58 7.95 19.56
N ALA A 136 -8.69 6.62 19.58
CA ALA A 136 -9.89 5.89 19.18
C ALA A 136 -11.13 6.31 19.98
N LEU A 137 -11.01 6.49 21.30
CA LEU A 137 -12.12 6.98 22.12
C LEU A 137 -12.48 8.44 21.80
N CYS A 138 -11.51 9.33 21.58
CA CYS A 138 -11.80 10.70 21.14
C CYS A 138 -12.48 10.72 19.77
N GLU A 139 -11.97 9.95 18.79
CA GLU A 139 -12.53 9.85 17.43
C GLU A 139 -13.97 9.30 17.46
N ARG A 140 -14.24 8.26 18.26
CA ARG A 140 -15.59 7.73 18.43
C ARG A 140 -16.53 8.79 18.99
N ASP A 141 -16.14 9.41 20.10
CA ASP A 141 -16.94 10.42 20.77
C ASP A 141 -17.16 11.64 19.84
N MET A 142 -16.22 11.97 18.94
CA MET A 142 -16.41 13.00 17.89
C MET A 142 -17.46 12.59 16.84
N VAL A 143 -17.43 11.34 16.34
CA VAL A 143 -18.42 10.86 15.37
C VAL A 143 -19.81 10.77 16.01
N GLU A 144 -19.92 10.31 17.26
CA GLU A 144 -21.17 10.28 18.04
C GLU A 144 -21.81 11.67 18.21
N ASN A 145 -21.01 12.75 18.27
CA ASN A 145 -21.49 14.13 18.29
C ASN A 145 -21.76 14.75 16.90
N GLY A 146 -21.73 13.95 15.82
CA GLY A 146 -22.08 14.41 14.48
C GLY A 146 -20.93 15.09 13.71
N ALA A 147 -19.66 14.77 14.00
CA ALA A 147 -18.54 15.17 13.15
C ALA A 147 -18.70 14.68 11.69
N ILE A 148 -19.36 13.53 11.51
CA ILE A 148 -19.83 13.02 10.21
C ILE A 148 -21.35 13.25 10.13
N ARG A 149 -21.80 13.94 9.07
CA ARG A 149 -23.23 14.30 8.89
C ARG A 149 -24.09 13.21 8.26
N ASP A 150 -23.48 12.35 7.46
CA ASP A 150 -24.17 11.21 6.84
C ASP A 150 -24.25 10.06 7.84
N PRO A 151 -25.46 9.59 8.23
CA PRO A 151 -25.61 8.52 9.21
C PRO A 151 -25.00 7.18 8.75
N LEU A 152 -24.91 6.92 7.44
CA LEU A 152 -24.28 5.69 6.94
C LEU A 152 -22.76 5.76 7.09
N ALA A 153 -22.12 6.82 6.58
CA ALA A 153 -20.69 7.03 6.77
C ALA A 153 -20.28 7.17 8.26
N ALA A 154 -21.17 7.67 9.12
CA ALA A 154 -20.95 7.72 10.57
C ALA A 154 -20.99 6.32 11.19
N ALA A 155 -21.93 5.45 10.80
CA ALA A 155 -21.99 4.08 11.26
C ALA A 155 -20.74 3.29 10.83
N ASP A 156 -20.35 3.39 9.56
CA ASP A 156 -19.13 2.74 9.03
C ASP A 156 -17.87 3.13 9.82
N GLU A 157 -17.67 4.42 10.10
CA GLU A 157 -16.50 4.87 10.87
C GLU A 157 -16.59 4.44 12.35
N LEU A 158 -17.78 4.38 12.96
CA LEU A 158 -17.98 3.85 14.31
C LEU A 158 -17.66 2.34 14.41
N GLU A 159 -18.01 1.54 13.40
CA GLU A 159 -17.62 0.13 13.32
C GLU A 159 -16.10 -0.02 13.24
N ARG A 160 -15.44 0.74 12.35
CA ARG A 160 -13.96 0.78 12.25
C ARG A 160 -13.28 1.18 13.55
N ILE A 161 -13.78 2.21 14.22
CA ILE A 161 -13.23 2.68 15.50
C ILE A 161 -13.45 1.61 16.59
N SER A 162 -14.61 0.95 16.61
CA SER A 162 -14.92 -0.15 17.53
C SER A 162 -14.01 -1.36 17.33
N ALA A 163 -13.75 -1.74 16.08
CA ALA A 163 -12.80 -2.79 15.72
C ALA A 163 -11.38 -2.46 16.18
N ARG A 164 -10.91 -1.20 16.01
CA ARG A 164 -9.62 -0.75 16.57
C ARG A 164 -9.59 -0.83 18.10
N ILE A 165 -10.68 -0.48 18.80
CA ILE A 165 -10.75 -0.58 20.26
C ILE A 165 -10.64 -2.05 20.73
N ASP A 166 -11.34 -3.00 20.10
CA ASP A 166 -11.17 -4.42 20.42
C ASP A 166 -9.79 -4.95 20.01
N ALA A 167 -9.23 -4.50 18.88
CA ALA A 167 -7.86 -4.87 18.48
C ALA A 167 -6.82 -4.45 19.52
N ILE A 168 -7.00 -3.31 20.18
CA ILE A 168 -6.14 -2.88 21.30
C ILE A 168 -6.36 -3.77 22.52
N ALA A 169 -7.62 -4.02 22.91
CA ALA A 169 -7.97 -4.82 24.08
C ALA A 169 -7.55 -6.31 23.95
N SER A 170 -7.62 -6.84 22.73
CA SER A 170 -7.28 -8.21 22.35
C SER A 170 -5.81 -8.38 21.92
N GLY A 171 -5.03 -7.29 21.91
CA GLY A 171 -3.61 -7.29 21.56
C GLY A 171 -3.30 -7.45 20.08
N ALA A 172 -4.31 -7.43 19.20
CA ALA A 172 -4.16 -7.60 17.76
C ALA A 172 -3.49 -6.41 17.06
N MET A 173 -3.57 -5.19 17.62
CA MET A 173 -2.88 -4.00 17.07
C MET A 173 -1.36 -4.13 17.01
N VAL A 174 -0.74 -4.94 17.87
CA VAL A 174 0.71 -5.15 17.84
C VAL A 174 0.99 -6.32 16.91
N ALA A 175 1.51 -6.02 15.72
CA ALA A 175 1.84 -7.05 14.74
C ALA A 175 2.84 -8.08 15.34
N PRO A 176 2.50 -9.38 15.39
CA PRO A 176 3.40 -10.41 15.90
C PRO A 176 4.62 -10.57 14.98
N PRO A 177 5.74 -11.15 15.45
CA PRO A 177 6.95 -11.34 14.66
C PRO A 177 6.69 -11.99 13.30
N ALA A 178 7.44 -11.57 12.28
CA ALA A 178 7.32 -12.16 10.95
C ALA A 178 7.57 -13.69 11.00
N GLY A 179 6.65 -14.46 10.42
CA GLY A 179 6.68 -15.93 10.45
C GLY A 179 5.80 -16.60 11.52
N THR A 180 5.24 -15.85 12.47
CA THR A 180 4.30 -16.39 13.48
C THR A 180 3.06 -16.98 12.80
N ALA A 181 2.74 -18.25 13.06
CA ALA A 181 1.55 -18.89 12.49
C ALA A 181 0.29 -18.46 13.25
N PHE A 182 -0.90 -18.63 12.64
CA PHE A 182 -2.16 -18.25 13.29
C PHE A 182 -2.40 -18.99 14.60
N ALA A 183 -2.08 -20.30 14.65
CA ALA A 183 -2.24 -21.14 15.84
C ALA A 183 -1.38 -20.68 17.03
N ASP A 184 -0.23 -20.04 16.77
CA ASP A 184 0.70 -19.53 17.79
C ASP A 184 0.22 -18.23 18.43
N LEU A 185 -0.83 -17.59 17.87
CA LEU A 185 -1.35 -16.33 18.39
C LEU A 185 -2.10 -16.52 19.72
N PRO A 186 -2.02 -15.54 20.64
CA PRO A 186 -2.81 -15.55 21.86
C PRO A 186 -4.30 -15.74 21.57
N GLU A 187 -4.99 -16.51 22.41
CA GLU A 187 -6.40 -16.87 22.20
C GLU A 187 -7.31 -15.63 22.02
N ARG A 188 -7.04 -14.55 22.75
CA ARG A 188 -7.76 -13.26 22.60
C ARG A 188 -7.57 -12.66 21.21
N THR A 189 -6.35 -12.71 20.69
CA THR A 189 -5.99 -12.23 19.36
C THR A 189 -6.61 -13.10 18.26
N ARG A 190 -6.67 -14.43 18.43
CA ARG A 190 -7.43 -15.31 17.52
C ARG A 190 -8.94 -15.02 17.55
N LYS A 191 -9.50 -14.82 18.74
CA LYS A 191 -10.91 -14.44 18.93
C LYS A 191 -11.26 -13.09 18.32
N PHE A 192 -10.34 -12.13 18.31
CA PHE A 192 -10.49 -10.88 17.57
C PHE A 192 -10.69 -11.15 16.06
N TYR A 193 -9.74 -11.82 15.41
CA TYR A 193 -9.83 -12.14 13.97
C TYR A 193 -11.01 -13.06 13.59
N ALA A 194 -11.52 -13.85 14.54
CA ALA A 194 -12.69 -14.70 14.31
C ALA A 194 -14.04 -13.96 14.45
N ARG A 195 -14.07 -12.78 15.10
CA ARG A 195 -15.28 -11.96 15.30
C ARG A 195 -15.44 -10.86 14.27
N HIS A 196 -14.35 -10.30 13.77
CA HIS A 196 -14.37 -9.17 12.84
C HIS A 196 -14.30 -9.60 11.37
N SER A 197 -14.89 -8.77 10.51
CA SER A 197 -14.82 -8.88 9.06
C SER A 197 -13.45 -8.48 8.51
N MET A 198 -13.25 -8.74 7.21
CA MET A 198 -12.06 -8.28 6.49
C MET A 198 -11.94 -6.75 6.45
N ASP A 199 -13.03 -6.00 6.38
CA ASP A 199 -12.99 -4.52 6.33
C ASP A 199 -12.66 -3.92 7.70
N GLU A 200 -13.28 -4.42 8.76
CA GLU A 200 -12.97 -4.04 10.13
C GLU A 200 -11.51 -4.34 10.47
N THR A 201 -10.98 -5.46 9.98
CA THR A 201 -9.57 -5.83 10.13
C THR A 201 -8.64 -4.96 9.27
N ALA A 202 -9.09 -4.49 8.10
CA ALA A 202 -8.33 -3.55 7.26
C ALA A 202 -8.25 -2.15 7.87
N ALA A 203 -9.28 -1.74 8.61
CA ALA A 203 -9.34 -0.44 9.27
C ALA A 203 -8.24 -0.22 10.32
N LEU A 204 -7.62 -1.29 10.82
CA LEU A 204 -6.51 -1.22 11.78
C LEU A 204 -5.30 -0.44 11.25
N THR A 205 -5.04 -0.49 9.93
CA THR A 205 -3.94 0.25 9.31
C THR A 205 -4.33 1.65 8.83
N THR A 206 -5.63 1.96 8.70
CA THR A 206 -6.12 3.24 8.15
C THR A 206 -5.67 4.45 8.95
N VAL A 207 -5.60 4.36 10.29
CA VAL A 207 -5.14 5.46 11.14
C VAL A 207 -3.66 5.71 10.97
N SER A 208 -2.85 4.65 10.98
CA SER A 208 -1.41 4.73 10.71
C SER A 208 -1.13 5.30 9.31
N GLN A 209 -1.92 4.91 8.31
CA GLN A 209 -1.87 5.47 6.96
C GLN A 209 -2.21 6.97 6.96
N ARG A 210 -3.35 7.39 7.55
CA ARG A 210 -3.72 8.83 7.68
C ARG A 210 -2.61 9.67 8.34
N ILE A 211 -1.95 9.13 9.37
CA ILE A 211 -0.82 9.80 10.05
C ILE A 211 0.42 9.84 9.15
N SER A 212 0.77 8.73 8.48
CA SER A 212 1.89 8.67 7.52
C SER A 212 1.70 9.65 6.36
N ASP A 213 0.49 9.69 5.78
CA ASP A 213 0.12 10.58 4.68
C ASP A 213 0.20 12.04 5.12
N LYS A 214 -0.39 12.38 6.28
CA LYS A 214 -0.34 13.77 6.81
C LYS A 214 1.10 14.22 7.10
N LEU A 215 1.91 13.37 7.71
CA LEU A 215 3.34 13.65 7.93
C LEU A 215 4.09 13.79 6.59
N PHE A 216 3.75 13.00 5.57
CA PHE A 216 4.36 13.10 4.25
C PHE A 216 3.98 14.39 3.51
N GLU A 217 2.71 14.83 3.63
CA GLU A 217 2.26 16.13 3.11
C GLU A 217 3.01 17.29 3.79
N ASP A 218 3.04 17.33 5.12
CA ASP A 218 3.70 18.40 5.86
C ASP A 218 5.23 18.42 5.61
N VAL A 219 5.88 17.25 5.49
CA VAL A 219 7.28 17.15 5.04
C VAL A 219 7.46 17.65 3.60
N THR A 220 6.49 17.40 2.71
CA THR A 220 6.52 17.89 1.32
C THR A 220 6.36 19.41 1.26
N GLU A 221 5.47 20.01 2.07
CA GLU A 221 5.32 21.46 2.17
C GLU A 221 6.62 22.11 2.69
N ARG A 222 7.23 21.53 3.74
CA ARG A 222 8.53 22.00 4.25
C ARG A 222 9.65 21.82 3.22
N ALA A 223 9.67 20.72 2.48
CA ALA A 223 10.61 20.49 1.37
C ALA A 223 10.45 21.53 0.25
N GLN A 224 9.21 21.97 -0.02
CA GLN A 224 8.92 23.02 -1.00
C GLN A 224 9.42 24.40 -0.54
N VAL A 225 9.37 24.71 0.77
CA VAL A 225 10.00 25.91 1.35
C VAL A 225 11.54 25.82 1.33
N ALA A 226 12.09 24.61 1.45
CA ALA A 226 13.53 24.34 1.38
C ALA A 226 14.12 24.32 -0.04
N ALA A 227 13.28 24.51 -1.08
CA ALA A 227 13.68 24.36 -2.46
C ALA A 227 14.52 25.56 -2.96
N ALA A 228 15.77 25.30 -3.33
CA ALA A 228 16.71 26.28 -3.87
C ALA A 228 17.13 25.93 -5.31
N PRO A 229 17.61 26.89 -6.12
CA PRO A 229 18.24 26.60 -7.41
C PRO A 229 19.47 25.68 -7.25
N ARG A 230 19.68 24.74 -8.18
CA ARG A 230 20.91 23.93 -8.20
C ARG A 230 22.09 24.71 -8.76
N ALA A 231 23.27 24.45 -8.20
CA ALA A 231 24.53 24.87 -8.79
C ALA A 231 24.76 24.13 -10.11
N VAL A 232 25.09 24.88 -11.16
CA VAL A 232 25.37 24.36 -12.49
C VAL A 232 26.76 23.72 -12.51
N SER A 233 26.97 22.68 -13.31
CA SER A 233 28.27 22.01 -13.40
C SER A 233 29.35 22.90 -14.06
N PRO A 234 30.64 22.77 -13.68
CA PRO A 234 31.74 23.48 -14.33
C PRO A 234 31.92 23.16 -15.83
N LEU A 235 31.29 22.10 -16.34
CA LEU A 235 31.23 21.80 -17.78
C LEU A 235 30.24 22.73 -18.49
N VAL A 236 29.03 22.87 -17.94
CA VAL A 236 27.97 23.73 -18.49
C VAL A 236 28.33 25.21 -18.34
N GLU A 237 29.00 25.60 -17.25
CA GLU A 237 29.51 26.98 -17.06
C GLU A 237 30.54 27.35 -18.14
N ARG A 238 31.54 26.49 -18.39
CA ARG A 238 32.54 26.70 -19.46
C ARG A 238 31.88 26.79 -20.84
N LEU A 239 31.00 25.85 -21.17
CA LEU A 239 30.28 25.87 -22.44
C LEU A 239 29.42 27.14 -22.60
N SER A 240 28.82 27.64 -21.53
CA SER A 240 28.04 28.88 -21.54
C SER A 240 28.91 30.14 -21.69
N ALA A 241 30.16 30.11 -21.24
CA ALA A 241 31.13 31.18 -21.44
C ALA A 241 31.75 31.16 -22.85
N GLU A 242 31.87 29.98 -23.47
CA GLU A 242 32.40 29.78 -24.83
C GLU A 242 31.35 30.04 -25.92
N SER A 243 30.05 29.99 -25.59
CA SER A 243 28.95 30.09 -26.55
C SER A 243 28.27 31.47 -26.60
N VAL A 244 28.02 31.99 -27.81
CA VAL A 244 27.23 33.23 -28.04
C VAL A 244 25.71 32.99 -27.94
N ARG A 245 25.27 31.73 -27.90
CA ARG A 245 23.86 31.31 -27.74
C ARG A 245 23.73 30.47 -26.47
N PRO A 246 22.55 30.39 -25.84
CA PRO A 246 22.31 29.48 -24.71
C PRO A 246 22.70 28.04 -25.04
N VAL A 247 23.26 27.32 -24.06
CA VAL A 247 23.68 25.93 -24.23
C VAL A 247 22.48 24.99 -24.14
N ASP A 248 22.24 24.23 -25.21
CA ASP A 248 21.15 23.26 -25.31
C ASP A 248 21.62 21.83 -24.96
N VAL A 249 20.68 20.96 -24.60
CA VAL A 249 20.89 19.55 -24.22
C VAL A 249 21.76 18.78 -25.23
N SER A 250 21.52 18.97 -26.53
CA SER A 250 22.30 18.35 -27.61
C SER A 250 23.76 18.81 -27.64
N ALA A 251 24.06 20.07 -27.32
CA ALA A 251 25.42 20.59 -27.33
C ALA A 251 26.27 19.94 -26.23
N VAL A 252 25.73 19.74 -25.02
CA VAL A 252 26.45 19.07 -23.93
C VAL A 252 26.64 17.58 -24.21
N LEU A 253 25.62 16.88 -24.72
CA LEU A 253 25.77 15.47 -25.10
C LEU A 253 26.82 15.29 -26.20
N THR A 254 26.89 16.22 -27.16
CA THR A 254 27.90 16.20 -28.23
C THR A 254 29.31 16.45 -27.65
N GLN A 255 29.48 17.47 -26.80
CA GLN A 255 30.78 17.79 -26.21
C GLN A 255 31.30 16.68 -25.28
N ALA A 256 30.43 16.04 -24.52
CA ALA A 256 30.82 14.92 -23.67
C ALA A 256 31.24 13.69 -24.47
N GLY A 257 30.55 13.39 -25.58
CA GLY A 257 30.98 12.35 -26.52
C GLY A 257 32.34 12.65 -27.17
N LEU A 258 32.63 13.93 -27.47
CA LEU A 258 33.94 14.37 -27.95
C LEU A 258 35.06 14.28 -26.90
N GLN A 259 34.72 14.31 -25.61
CA GLN A 259 35.67 14.16 -24.50
C GLN A 259 35.91 12.68 -24.10
N GLY A 260 35.34 11.72 -24.83
CA GLY A 260 35.53 10.29 -24.60
C GLY A 260 34.69 9.69 -23.46
N SER A 261 33.76 10.46 -22.91
CA SER A 261 32.76 9.96 -21.96
C SER A 261 31.71 9.13 -22.69
N ASP A 262 31.40 7.94 -22.19
CA ASP A 262 30.31 7.12 -22.75
C ASP A 262 28.97 7.88 -22.62
N PRO A 263 28.29 8.22 -23.73
CA PRO A 263 27.03 8.98 -23.69
C PRO A 263 25.87 8.20 -23.03
N THR A 264 26.04 6.90 -22.79
CA THR A 264 25.12 6.06 -22.02
C THR A 264 25.44 6.05 -20.52
N ALA A 265 26.68 6.34 -20.12
CA ALA A 265 27.07 6.53 -18.71
C ALA A 265 26.62 7.89 -18.16
N GLY A 266 26.52 8.90 -19.04
CA GLY A 266 25.91 10.20 -18.74
C GLY A 266 26.87 11.30 -18.31
N VAL A 267 26.33 12.51 -18.24
CA VAL A 267 27.06 13.77 -18.03
C VAL A 267 26.44 14.54 -16.89
N GLU A 268 27.19 14.86 -15.84
CA GLU A 268 26.67 15.70 -14.76
C GLU A 268 26.52 17.15 -15.25
N ILE A 269 25.28 17.66 -15.24
CA ILE A 269 24.94 19.02 -15.71
C ILE A 269 24.75 20.02 -14.57
N ALA A 270 24.40 19.52 -13.37
CA ALA A 270 24.28 20.23 -12.11
C ALA A 270 24.47 19.22 -10.97
N ASP A 271 24.71 19.66 -9.73
CA ASP A 271 24.94 18.79 -8.56
C ASP A 271 23.89 17.67 -8.45
N GLY A 272 24.32 16.41 -8.61
CA GLY A 272 23.47 15.22 -8.54
C GLY A 272 22.47 15.04 -9.70
N VAL A 273 22.66 15.77 -10.81
CA VAL A 273 21.78 15.78 -11.99
C VAL A 273 22.57 15.30 -13.22
N THR A 274 22.29 14.09 -13.69
CA THR A 274 22.99 13.47 -14.82
C THR A 274 22.13 13.46 -16.09
N LEU A 275 22.64 14.01 -17.18
CA LEU A 275 22.04 13.96 -18.52
C LEU A 275 22.56 12.73 -19.28
N VAL A 276 21.65 11.88 -19.78
CA VAL A 276 21.97 10.64 -20.52
C VAL A 276 21.34 10.63 -21.91
N SER A 277 22.00 9.98 -22.87
CA SER A 277 21.42 9.60 -24.16
C SER A 277 21.03 8.13 -24.13
N GLY A 278 19.76 7.80 -24.42
CA GLY A 278 19.26 6.43 -24.39
C GLY A 278 18.30 6.11 -25.53
N SER A 279 17.87 4.85 -25.63
CA SER A 279 17.01 4.33 -26.71
C SER A 279 15.62 4.98 -26.84
N GLY A 280 15.23 5.83 -25.89
CA GLY A 280 14.01 6.65 -25.92
C GLY A 280 14.27 8.15 -26.06
N GLY A 281 15.46 8.55 -26.49
CA GLY A 281 15.91 9.95 -26.55
C GLY A 281 16.62 10.43 -25.27
N PRO A 282 17.02 11.72 -25.24
CA PRO A 282 17.68 12.34 -24.10
C PRO A 282 16.82 12.32 -22.83
N ALA A 283 17.44 12.07 -21.69
CA ALA A 283 16.77 12.09 -20.39
C ALA A 283 17.70 12.59 -19.29
N VAL A 284 17.12 13.16 -18.23
CA VAL A 284 17.82 13.57 -17.02
C VAL A 284 17.52 12.56 -15.90
N LEU A 285 18.55 12.20 -15.14
CA LEU A 285 18.53 11.32 -13.99
C LEU A 285 18.82 12.12 -12.71
N VAL A 286 17.92 12.07 -11.73
CA VAL A 286 18.04 12.74 -10.42
C VAL A 286 17.34 11.91 -9.36
N ASP A 287 17.97 11.65 -8.21
CA ASP A 287 17.37 10.93 -7.08
C ASP A 287 16.71 9.57 -7.45
N GLY A 288 17.11 8.95 -8.56
CA GLY A 288 16.52 7.72 -9.11
C GLY A 288 15.28 7.91 -10.02
N LEU A 289 14.87 9.14 -10.30
CA LEU A 289 13.91 9.48 -11.35
C LEU A 289 14.61 9.50 -12.72
N ARG A 290 13.87 9.18 -13.79
CA ARG A 290 14.28 9.41 -15.19
C ARG A 290 13.25 10.27 -15.88
N MET A 291 13.64 11.47 -16.26
CA MET A 291 12.76 12.49 -16.84
C MET A 291 13.18 12.78 -18.29
N PRO A 292 12.32 12.57 -19.30
CA PRO A 292 12.67 12.82 -20.69
C PRO A 292 12.83 14.32 -20.95
N VAL A 293 13.83 14.71 -21.74
CA VAL A 293 14.07 16.10 -22.16
C VAL A 293 14.22 16.18 -23.67
N SER A 294 13.82 17.32 -24.24
CA SER A 294 14.04 17.57 -25.68
C SER A 294 15.49 17.94 -25.95
N ALA A 295 16.01 17.59 -27.12
CA ALA A 295 17.42 17.80 -27.50
C ALA A 295 17.76 19.29 -27.75
N ASP A 296 16.75 20.11 -28.03
CA ASP A 296 16.77 21.55 -28.22
C ASP A 296 16.38 22.34 -26.95
N ALA A 297 16.18 21.66 -25.81
CA ALA A 297 15.91 22.33 -24.55
C ALA A 297 17.19 22.98 -24.00
N ARG A 298 17.09 24.24 -23.56
CA ARG A 298 18.17 24.96 -22.88
C ARG A 298 18.48 24.33 -21.53
N ILE A 299 19.76 24.14 -21.23
CA ILE A 299 20.16 23.48 -19.98
C ILE A 299 19.87 24.35 -18.75
N ALA A 300 19.95 25.67 -18.87
CA ALA A 300 19.52 26.59 -17.81
C ALA A 300 18.03 26.40 -17.44
N ASP A 301 17.16 26.19 -18.44
CA ASP A 301 15.73 25.97 -18.22
C ASP A 301 15.45 24.56 -17.65
N VAL A 302 16.24 23.55 -18.05
CA VAL A 302 16.16 22.18 -17.52
C VAL A 302 16.64 22.11 -16.07
N VAL A 303 17.78 22.72 -15.73
CA VAL A 303 18.32 22.76 -14.35
C VAL A 303 17.44 23.63 -13.45
N GLY A 304 16.94 24.77 -13.94
CA GLY A 304 16.02 25.64 -13.20
C GLY A 304 14.68 25.00 -12.81
N ARG A 305 14.32 23.88 -13.45
CA ARG A 305 13.14 23.05 -13.13
C ARG A 305 13.42 21.95 -12.09
N ILE A 306 14.67 21.76 -11.68
CA ILE A 306 15.10 20.69 -10.78
C ILE A 306 15.73 21.33 -9.52
N PRO A 307 14.94 21.66 -8.49
CA PRO A 307 15.48 22.30 -7.28
C PRO A 307 16.42 21.36 -6.50
N ALA A 308 17.36 21.96 -5.77
CA ALA A 308 17.99 21.35 -4.61
C ALA A 308 17.02 21.46 -3.44
N VAL A 309 16.83 20.39 -2.67
CA VAL A 309 16.03 20.43 -1.44
C VAL A 309 16.97 20.07 -0.29
N ASP A 310 17.47 21.09 0.39
CA ASP A 310 18.30 20.90 1.56
C ASP A 310 17.42 20.75 2.82
N PHE A 311 17.41 19.55 3.40
CA PHE A 311 16.71 19.30 4.66
C PHE A 311 17.56 19.64 5.88
N ASP A 312 18.88 19.76 5.72
CA ASP A 312 19.83 19.87 6.82
C ASP A 312 20.04 21.34 7.23
N SER A 313 19.73 22.34 6.39
CA SER A 313 19.61 23.75 6.79
C SER A 313 18.31 24.11 7.53
N LEU A 314 17.28 23.25 7.49
CA LEU A 314 16.03 23.42 8.26
C LEU A 314 16.12 22.84 9.69
N THR A 315 17.32 22.75 10.26
CA THR A 315 17.54 22.25 11.63
C THR A 315 16.97 23.15 12.72
N GLU A 316 16.83 24.46 12.47
CA GLU A 316 16.30 25.41 13.44
C GLU A 316 14.79 25.57 13.29
N VAL A 317 14.03 25.02 14.24
CA VAL A 317 12.63 25.41 14.45
C VAL A 317 12.66 26.82 15.03
N PRO A 318 12.03 27.83 14.37
CA PRO A 318 11.80 29.10 15.02
C PRO A 318 11.08 28.83 16.34
N ALA A 319 11.57 29.38 17.45
CA ALA A 319 11.01 29.14 18.78
C ALA A 319 9.67 29.88 19.00
N ASP A 320 8.80 29.81 18.00
CA ASP A 320 7.43 30.30 18.05
C ASP A 320 6.69 29.61 19.18
N ARG A 321 5.90 30.42 19.90
CA ARG A 321 5.24 30.05 21.16
C ARG A 321 4.10 29.04 20.98
N SER A 322 3.98 28.45 19.80
CA SER A 322 2.93 27.55 19.33
C SER A 322 3.49 26.34 18.56
N ALA A 323 4.64 25.80 18.98
CA ALA A 323 5.15 24.53 18.48
C ALA A 323 4.16 23.37 18.76
N SER A 324 3.30 23.08 17.80
CA SER A 324 2.40 21.91 17.82
C SER A 324 3.20 20.61 17.80
N GLY A 325 2.61 19.52 18.30
CA GLY A 325 3.25 18.20 18.27
C GLY A 325 3.60 17.74 16.85
N VAL A 326 2.78 18.13 15.87
CA VAL A 326 2.95 17.81 14.45
C VAL A 326 4.24 18.42 13.90
N ASN A 327 4.53 19.70 14.15
CA ASN A 327 5.75 20.35 13.67
C ASN A 327 7.03 19.64 14.15
N ALA A 328 7.03 19.09 15.37
CA ALA A 328 8.17 18.34 15.92
C ALA A 328 8.30 16.92 15.32
N ALA A 329 7.18 16.24 15.05
CA ALA A 329 7.17 14.94 14.35
C ALA A 329 7.67 15.10 12.90
N VAL A 330 7.18 16.12 12.18
CA VAL A 330 7.63 16.51 10.84
C VAL A 330 9.13 16.82 10.84
N GLN A 331 9.62 17.62 11.79
CA GLN A 331 11.06 17.87 11.94
C GLN A 331 11.85 16.57 12.21
N SER A 332 11.30 15.65 12.99
CA SER A 332 11.93 14.34 13.24
C SER A 332 12.08 13.51 11.95
N MET A 333 11.15 13.64 11.01
CA MET A 333 11.24 13.01 9.69
C MET A 333 12.20 13.74 8.75
N MET A 334 12.31 15.07 8.85
CA MET A 334 13.22 15.91 8.04
C MET A 334 14.70 15.83 8.46
N VAL A 335 14.99 15.67 9.75
CA VAL A 335 16.38 15.62 10.28
C VAL A 335 16.75 14.18 10.72
N GLY A 336 15.82 13.24 10.61
CA GLY A 336 16.00 11.85 11.00
C GLY A 336 17.01 11.08 10.14
N LYS A 337 17.93 10.37 10.80
CA LYS A 337 18.90 9.46 10.17
C LYS A 337 18.38 8.02 9.98
N SER A 338 17.12 7.74 10.32
CA SER A 338 16.55 6.40 10.21
C SER A 338 16.16 6.05 8.77
N PRO A 339 16.04 4.77 8.40
CA PRO A 339 15.64 4.36 7.05
C PRO A 339 14.29 4.94 6.61
N ARG A 340 13.28 5.01 7.49
CA ARG A 340 11.98 5.62 7.16
C ARG A 340 12.12 7.12 6.90
N ALA A 341 12.87 7.84 7.74
CA ALA A 341 13.13 9.27 7.56
C ALA A 341 13.91 9.54 6.25
N GLN A 342 14.93 8.74 5.93
CA GLN A 342 15.64 8.82 4.65
C GLN A 342 14.73 8.53 3.45
N SER A 343 13.90 7.48 3.52
CA SER A 343 12.95 7.13 2.45
C SER A 343 11.90 8.22 2.24
N MET A 344 11.38 8.83 3.31
CA MET A 344 10.41 9.93 3.23
C MET A 344 11.04 11.22 2.69
N ARG A 345 12.28 11.55 3.06
CA ARG A 345 13.02 12.69 2.49
C ARG A 345 13.29 12.51 1.01
N LEU A 346 13.65 11.30 0.58
CA LEU A 346 13.83 10.96 -0.83
C LEU A 346 12.49 11.04 -1.59
N ALA A 347 11.40 10.52 -1.03
CA ALA A 347 10.07 10.60 -1.63
C ALA A 347 9.56 12.07 -1.74
N ALA A 348 9.78 12.89 -0.72
CA ALA A 348 9.41 14.30 -0.72
C ALA A 348 10.25 15.10 -1.73
N ARG A 349 11.57 14.86 -1.80
CA ARG A 349 12.47 15.38 -2.86
C ARG A 349 11.94 15.07 -4.25
N ARG A 350 11.65 13.79 -4.52
CA ARG A 350 11.09 13.33 -5.80
C ARG A 350 9.77 14.03 -6.11
N ARG A 351 8.85 14.11 -5.15
CA ARG A 351 7.53 14.76 -5.32
C ARG A 351 7.65 16.26 -5.62
N VAL A 352 8.62 16.95 -5.02
CA VAL A 352 8.94 18.35 -5.35
C VAL A 352 9.52 18.44 -6.76
N ILE A 353 10.52 17.62 -7.10
CA ILE A 353 11.16 17.60 -8.44
C ILE A 353 10.14 17.28 -9.55
N GLU A 354 9.27 16.30 -9.38
CA GLU A 354 8.24 15.97 -10.38
C GLU A 354 7.23 17.11 -10.55
N ARG A 355 6.82 17.76 -9.44
CA ARG A 355 5.93 18.94 -9.45
C ARG A 355 6.56 20.13 -10.17
N THR A 356 7.87 20.37 -10.05
CA THR A 356 8.56 21.49 -10.73
C THR A 356 9.02 21.17 -12.15
N PHE A 357 9.27 19.91 -12.47
CA PHE A 357 9.77 19.50 -13.78
C PHE A 357 8.66 19.43 -14.83
N TYR A 358 7.53 18.80 -14.47
CA TYR A 358 6.37 18.65 -15.36
C TYR A 358 5.29 19.73 -15.12
N GLY A 359 5.26 20.32 -13.93
CA GLY A 359 4.46 21.50 -13.68
C GLY A 359 5.35 22.72 -13.91
N ASP A 360 5.17 23.42 -15.03
CA ASP A 360 5.90 24.65 -15.31
C ASP A 360 5.51 25.80 -14.33
N THR A 361 5.44 25.65 -12.99
CA THR A 361 4.77 26.58 -12.04
C THR A 361 5.70 27.50 -11.20
N VAL A 362 5.36 28.79 -11.03
CA VAL A 362 6.14 29.73 -10.18
C VAL A 362 6.06 29.30 -8.72
N MET A 363 7.12 28.65 -8.25
CA MET A 363 7.25 28.18 -6.86
C MET A 363 7.63 29.29 -5.88
N GLY A 364 8.20 30.39 -6.37
CA GLY A 364 8.63 31.53 -5.56
C GLY A 364 9.76 32.33 -6.20
N GLN A 365 10.24 33.32 -5.46
CA GLN A 365 11.48 34.05 -5.74
C GLN A 365 12.56 33.55 -4.79
N SER A 366 13.73 33.20 -5.33
CA SER A 366 14.91 32.86 -4.54
C SER A 366 16.08 33.75 -4.96
N ALA A 367 16.77 34.38 -4.00
CA ALA A 367 17.99 35.11 -4.29
C ALA A 367 19.18 34.14 -4.30
N SER A 368 20.07 34.27 -5.28
CA SER A 368 21.38 33.59 -5.25
C SER A 368 22.27 34.17 -4.15
N SER A 369 23.39 33.51 -3.86
CA SER A 369 24.43 34.03 -2.95
C SER A 369 25.03 35.38 -3.39
N ALA A 370 24.84 35.77 -4.67
CA ALA A 370 25.21 37.07 -5.21
C ALA A 370 24.06 38.10 -5.17
N GLY A 371 22.93 37.79 -4.53
CA GLY A 371 21.75 38.67 -4.43
C GLY A 371 20.87 38.75 -5.67
N VAL A 372 21.14 37.94 -6.71
CA VAL A 372 20.33 37.94 -7.94
C VAL A 372 19.04 37.18 -7.70
N VAL A 373 17.89 37.84 -7.90
CA VAL A 373 16.57 37.23 -7.71
C VAL A 373 16.22 36.35 -8.92
N HIS A 374 16.19 35.04 -8.70
CA HIS A 374 15.72 34.05 -9.66
C HIS A 374 14.25 33.71 -9.38
N GLN A 375 13.42 33.79 -10.42
CA GLN A 375 12.05 33.26 -10.40
C GLN A 375 12.11 31.75 -10.68
N LEU A 376 11.62 30.93 -9.75
CA LEU A 376 11.28 29.54 -10.05
C LEU A 376 10.06 29.58 -11.00
N PRO A 377 9.97 28.79 -12.11
CA PRO A 377 9.20 29.25 -13.29
C PRO A 377 7.75 28.77 -13.50
N GLY A 378 6.85 29.72 -13.87
CA GLY A 378 5.73 29.64 -14.86
C GLY A 378 4.24 29.36 -14.43
N LYS A 379 3.37 28.99 -15.40
CA LYS A 379 2.40 27.85 -15.32
C LYS A 379 2.05 27.30 -16.72
N ALA A 380 1.68 26.02 -16.81
CA ALA A 380 1.53 25.28 -18.07
C ALA A 380 0.38 25.73 -18.99
N ARG A 381 0.59 25.61 -20.31
CA ARG A 381 -0.45 25.71 -21.35
C ARG A 381 -1.34 24.45 -21.37
N ALA A 382 -2.60 24.62 -21.77
CA ALA A 382 -3.62 23.58 -21.77
C ALA A 382 -3.30 22.29 -22.59
N HIS A 383 -2.35 22.33 -23.54
CA HIS A 383 -2.04 21.16 -24.37
C HIS A 383 -1.30 20.04 -23.63
N THR A 384 -0.42 20.33 -22.66
CA THR A 384 0.20 19.29 -21.82
C THR A 384 -0.78 18.75 -20.77
N ALA A 385 -1.65 19.59 -20.22
CA ALA A 385 -2.76 19.13 -19.37
C ALA A 385 -3.72 18.21 -20.15
N SER A 386 -4.05 18.54 -21.41
CA SER A 386 -4.80 17.67 -22.30
C SER A 386 -4.05 16.37 -22.62
N ALA A 387 -2.73 16.40 -22.87
CA ALA A 387 -1.94 15.18 -23.09
C ALA A 387 -1.78 14.29 -21.83
N LEU A 388 -1.86 14.88 -20.63
CA LEU A 388 -1.89 14.15 -19.35
C LEU A 388 -3.28 13.62 -18.99
N ALA A 389 -4.35 14.32 -19.39
CA ALA A 389 -5.74 13.92 -19.13
C ALA A 389 -6.35 13.00 -20.20
N SER A 390 -5.90 13.10 -21.46
CA SER A 390 -6.33 12.22 -22.57
C SER A 390 -5.56 10.91 -22.65
N ARG A 391 -4.49 10.76 -21.86
CA ARG A 391 -3.89 9.45 -21.57
C ARG A 391 -4.69 8.80 -20.44
N PRO A 392 -5.36 7.64 -20.68
CA PRO A 392 -5.99 6.91 -19.59
C PRO A 392 -4.91 6.40 -18.63
N HIS A 393 -4.75 7.11 -17.51
CA HIS A 393 -3.89 6.81 -16.38
C HIS A 393 -2.40 6.59 -16.76
N SER A 394 -1.59 7.65 -16.69
CA SER A 394 -0.12 7.47 -16.74
C SER A 394 0.35 6.63 -15.54
N SER A 395 0.64 5.36 -15.82
CA SER A 395 0.55 4.24 -14.88
C SER A 395 1.78 4.05 -13.97
N ARG A 396 2.37 5.18 -13.54
CA ARG A 396 3.40 5.23 -12.50
C ARG A 396 3.14 6.29 -11.43
N HIS A 397 2.52 7.44 -11.72
CA HIS A 397 2.47 8.51 -10.70
C HIS A 397 1.38 8.36 -9.64
N GLY A 398 0.32 7.58 -9.89
CA GLY A 398 -0.55 7.07 -8.81
C GLY A 398 0.16 5.91 -8.09
N ALA A 399 0.48 4.87 -8.87
CA ALA A 399 1.09 3.64 -8.37
C ALA A 399 2.39 3.82 -7.55
N ASP A 400 3.28 4.76 -7.87
CA ASP A 400 4.51 5.01 -7.10
C ASP A 400 4.29 6.00 -5.94
N ALA A 401 3.25 6.85 -5.98
CA ALA A 401 2.85 7.65 -4.82
C ALA A 401 2.17 6.78 -3.76
N GLU A 402 1.36 5.80 -4.18
CA GLU A 402 0.68 4.82 -3.33
C GLU A 402 1.62 3.67 -2.93
N ALA A 403 2.54 3.21 -3.80
CA ALA A 403 3.51 2.16 -3.46
C ALA A 403 4.77 2.65 -2.72
N THR A 404 5.01 3.97 -2.59
CA THR A 404 6.12 4.47 -1.73
C THR A 404 5.70 4.74 -0.29
N THR A 405 4.41 4.93 0.00
CA THR A 405 3.86 4.85 1.36
C THR A 405 3.73 3.40 1.83
N ALA A 406 3.29 2.48 0.95
CA ALA A 406 3.02 1.06 1.26
C ALA A 406 4.17 0.21 1.87
N ARG A 407 5.41 0.70 1.90
CA ARG A 407 6.65 -0.06 2.22
C ARG A 407 6.71 -0.77 3.59
N ILE A 408 5.87 -0.39 4.55
CA ILE A 408 5.74 -1.08 5.85
C ILE A 408 4.27 -1.43 6.11
N GLU A 409 3.36 -0.53 5.76
CA GLU A 409 1.93 -0.65 6.05
C GLU A 409 1.26 -1.79 5.24
N GLY A 410 1.71 -2.05 4.00
CA GLY A 410 1.26 -3.21 3.21
C GLY A 410 1.69 -4.55 3.81
N PHE A 411 2.81 -4.61 4.53
CA PHE A 411 3.23 -5.81 5.27
C PHE A 411 2.34 -6.11 6.47
N ASP A 412 1.90 -5.08 7.18
CA ASP A 412 1.07 -5.25 8.37
C ASP A 412 -0.37 -5.54 7.95
N LEU A 413 -0.94 -4.82 6.97
CA LEU A 413 -2.25 -5.13 6.39
C LEU A 413 -2.29 -6.55 5.80
N SER A 414 -1.30 -6.95 4.99
CA SER A 414 -1.23 -8.32 4.45
C SER A 414 -1.00 -9.40 5.52
N ARG A 415 -0.50 -9.04 6.71
CA ARG A 415 -0.39 -9.95 7.86
C ARG A 415 -1.72 -10.07 8.60
N HIS A 416 -2.40 -8.95 8.86
CA HIS A 416 -3.76 -8.93 9.42
C HIS A 416 -4.74 -9.69 8.52
N MET A 417 -4.73 -9.46 7.21
CA MET A 417 -5.54 -10.21 6.23
C MET A 417 -5.27 -11.72 6.30
N ARG A 418 -4.00 -12.15 6.36
CA ARG A 418 -3.65 -13.58 6.49
C ARG A 418 -4.20 -14.19 7.78
N TYR A 419 -4.17 -13.48 8.90
CA TYR A 419 -4.72 -13.97 10.17
C TYR A 419 -6.25 -13.97 10.17
N ALA A 420 -6.92 -13.00 9.54
CA ALA A 420 -8.36 -13.02 9.33
C ALA A 420 -8.79 -14.20 8.43
N THR A 421 -8.09 -14.48 7.32
CA THR A 421 -8.38 -15.63 6.46
C THR A 421 -8.14 -16.95 7.22
N ALA A 422 -7.07 -17.04 8.02
CA ALA A 422 -6.81 -18.22 8.85
C ALA A 422 -7.88 -18.42 9.94
N ALA A 423 -8.35 -17.34 10.58
CA ALA A 423 -9.44 -17.38 11.55
C ALA A 423 -10.76 -17.84 10.91
N ARG A 424 -11.07 -17.32 9.70
CA ARG A 424 -12.23 -17.75 8.91
C ARG A 424 -12.14 -19.23 8.57
N LYS A 425 -10.96 -19.70 8.17
CA LYS A 425 -10.73 -21.11 7.88
C LYS A 425 -10.86 -22.00 9.12
N GLU A 426 -10.30 -21.63 10.27
CA GLU A 426 -10.50 -22.36 11.53
C GLU A 426 -11.99 -22.45 11.89
N PHE A 427 -12.75 -21.37 11.68
CA PHE A 427 -14.21 -21.40 11.86
C PHE A 427 -14.92 -22.34 10.88
N LEU A 428 -14.58 -22.28 9.59
CA LEU A 428 -15.16 -23.15 8.56
C LEU A 428 -14.86 -24.63 8.86
N ASP A 429 -13.61 -24.95 9.19
CA ASP A 429 -13.13 -26.32 9.43
C ASP A 429 -13.63 -26.89 10.79
N ALA A 430 -13.83 -26.06 11.83
CA ALA A 430 -14.13 -26.52 13.19
C ALA A 430 -15.51 -26.13 13.77
N LYS A 431 -16.30 -25.26 13.10
CA LYS A 431 -17.59 -24.74 13.62
C LYS A 431 -18.78 -24.85 12.67
N VAL A 432 -18.57 -25.05 11.37
CA VAL A 432 -19.68 -25.32 10.44
C VAL A 432 -20.16 -26.76 10.63
N PRO A 433 -21.45 -26.99 10.94
CA PRO A 433 -22.01 -28.35 11.08
C PRO A 433 -21.94 -29.14 9.77
N ASP A 434 -21.67 -30.44 9.86
CA ASP A 434 -21.52 -31.32 8.68
C ASP A 434 -22.80 -31.40 7.85
N GLU A 435 -23.98 -31.21 8.43
CA GLU A 435 -25.25 -31.19 7.72
C GLU A 435 -25.37 -30.01 6.74
N ILE A 436 -24.62 -28.93 6.96
CA ILE A 436 -24.59 -27.74 6.10
C ILE A 436 -23.48 -27.85 5.04
N ARG A 437 -22.48 -28.70 5.28
CA ARG A 437 -21.36 -28.92 4.36
C ARG A 437 -21.79 -29.69 3.12
N VAL A 438 -21.17 -29.35 1.99
CA VAL A 438 -21.36 -30.03 0.72
C VAL A 438 -20.30 -31.11 0.57
N ALA A 439 -20.73 -32.37 0.46
CA ALA A 439 -19.84 -33.47 0.14
C ALA A 439 -19.24 -33.27 -1.25
N ARG A 440 -17.90 -33.33 -1.35
CA ARG A 440 -17.14 -33.14 -2.59
C ARG A 440 -16.43 -34.43 -2.95
N ALA A 441 -16.52 -34.83 -4.22
CA ALA A 441 -15.69 -35.90 -4.76
C ALA A 441 -14.21 -35.51 -4.70
N GLN A 442 -13.34 -36.50 -4.50
CA GLN A 442 -11.91 -36.25 -4.32
C GLN A 442 -11.23 -35.95 -5.68
N GLU A 443 -10.69 -34.74 -5.83
CA GLU A 443 -9.91 -34.35 -7.00
C GLU A 443 -8.55 -35.05 -7.07
N ALA A 444 -8.07 -35.31 -8.28
CA ALA A 444 -6.81 -36.01 -8.52
C ALA A 444 -5.57 -35.16 -8.15
N THR A 445 -4.55 -35.80 -7.59
CA THR A 445 -3.32 -35.10 -7.20
C THR A 445 -2.37 -34.90 -8.39
N LEU A 446 -2.41 -33.70 -8.97
CA LEU A 446 -1.60 -33.31 -10.13
C LEU A 446 -0.08 -33.30 -9.86
N LYS A 447 0.71 -33.73 -10.87
CA LYS A 447 2.16 -33.51 -10.88
C LYS A 447 2.48 -32.01 -10.87
N ARG A 448 3.42 -31.60 -10.02
CA ARG A 448 3.75 -30.18 -9.73
C ARG A 448 4.64 -29.50 -10.77
N TYR A 449 5.51 -30.25 -11.44
CA TYR A 449 6.44 -29.70 -12.43
C TYR A 449 5.78 -29.59 -13.81
N ALA A 450 6.17 -28.60 -14.61
CA ALA A 450 5.51 -28.25 -15.87
C ALA A 450 6.12 -28.97 -17.11
N GLY A 451 6.90 -30.03 -16.90
CA GLY A 451 7.67 -30.69 -17.96
C GLY A 451 8.68 -29.73 -18.60
N ASP A 452 8.90 -29.89 -19.90
CA ASP A 452 9.96 -29.23 -20.67
C ASP A 452 9.62 -27.80 -21.12
N VAL A 453 8.51 -27.22 -20.67
CA VAL A 453 8.08 -25.88 -21.11
C VAL A 453 9.03 -24.80 -20.54
N PRO A 454 9.61 -23.91 -21.37
CA PRO A 454 10.55 -22.88 -20.92
C PRO A 454 10.02 -22.01 -19.78
N ALA A 455 10.91 -21.53 -18.90
CA ALA A 455 10.52 -20.68 -17.77
C ALA A 455 9.81 -19.39 -18.22
N GLU A 456 10.33 -18.73 -19.26
CA GLU A 456 9.78 -17.49 -19.80
C GLU A 456 8.34 -17.67 -20.31
N ASP A 457 8.09 -18.75 -21.06
CA ASP A 457 6.76 -19.06 -21.61
C ASP A 457 5.78 -19.52 -20.51
N ARG A 458 6.26 -20.19 -19.46
CA ARG A 458 5.45 -20.49 -18.25
C ARG A 458 5.07 -19.21 -17.50
N ASP A 459 5.98 -18.25 -17.37
CA ASP A 459 5.71 -16.96 -16.74
C ASP A 459 4.89 -16.01 -17.62
N ALA A 460 4.92 -16.18 -18.94
CA ALA A 460 4.06 -15.49 -19.88
C ALA A 460 2.61 -16.02 -19.81
N ALA A 461 2.42 -17.34 -19.87
CA ALA A 461 1.12 -17.99 -19.67
C ALA A 461 0.53 -17.67 -18.28
N ALA A 462 1.37 -17.68 -17.24
CA ALA A 462 0.99 -17.30 -15.89
C ALA A 462 0.42 -15.88 -15.78
N ARG A 463 1.07 -14.92 -16.46
CA ARG A 463 0.62 -13.52 -16.50
C ARG A 463 -0.63 -13.30 -17.34
N ALA A 464 -0.94 -14.21 -18.26
CA ALA A 464 -2.21 -14.21 -18.99
C ALA A 464 -3.38 -14.84 -18.21
N GLY A 465 -3.10 -15.65 -17.18
CA GLY A 465 -4.12 -16.30 -16.33
C GLY A 465 -3.98 -17.82 -16.20
N PHE A 466 -2.96 -18.43 -16.78
CA PHE A 466 -2.86 -19.89 -16.92
C PHE A 466 -1.59 -20.46 -16.26
N ARG A 467 -1.75 -21.41 -15.34
CA ARG A 467 -0.66 -22.23 -14.79
C ARG A 467 -0.55 -23.52 -15.60
N VAL A 468 0.49 -23.60 -16.41
CA VAL A 468 0.92 -24.80 -17.16
C VAL A 468 1.10 -26.00 -16.22
N ARG A 469 0.66 -27.18 -16.64
CA ARG A 469 0.81 -28.45 -15.91
C ARG A 469 1.58 -29.48 -16.72
N HIS A 470 1.98 -30.58 -16.07
CA HIS A 470 2.64 -31.68 -16.74
C HIS A 470 1.71 -32.35 -17.77
N ARG A 471 2.20 -32.62 -18.98
CA ARG A 471 1.42 -33.28 -20.05
C ARG A 471 0.89 -34.67 -19.67
N ALA A 472 1.54 -35.36 -18.72
CA ALA A 472 1.08 -36.64 -18.20
C ALA A 472 0.03 -36.55 -17.07
N ASN A 473 -0.59 -35.38 -16.84
CA ASN A 473 -1.82 -35.25 -16.04
C ASN A 473 -3.00 -35.30 -17.02
N THR A 474 -3.50 -36.48 -17.37
CA THR A 474 -4.58 -36.64 -18.36
C THR A 474 -5.87 -37.14 -17.71
N VAL A 475 -7.01 -36.95 -18.39
CA VAL A 475 -8.30 -37.49 -17.90
C VAL A 475 -8.19 -39.01 -17.70
N ALA A 476 -7.59 -39.72 -18.65
CA ALA A 476 -7.50 -41.18 -18.61
C ALA A 476 -6.58 -41.71 -17.48
N SER A 477 -5.55 -40.97 -17.07
CA SER A 477 -4.68 -41.37 -15.94
C SER A 477 -5.30 -41.04 -14.58
N ASP A 478 -6.01 -39.91 -14.50
CA ASP A 478 -6.40 -39.29 -13.24
C ASP A 478 -7.86 -39.64 -12.86
N TYR A 479 -8.72 -39.90 -13.85
CA TYR A 479 -10.13 -40.23 -13.73
C TYR A 479 -10.53 -41.35 -14.72
N PRO A 480 -10.04 -42.59 -14.54
CA PRO A 480 -10.32 -43.69 -15.46
C PRO A 480 -11.83 -43.99 -15.48
N GLY A 481 -12.43 -43.95 -16.68
CA GLY A 481 -13.85 -44.18 -16.90
C GLY A 481 -14.74 -42.94 -16.85
N ALA A 482 -14.21 -41.75 -16.51
CA ALA A 482 -14.98 -40.52 -16.52
C ALA A 482 -15.55 -40.20 -17.91
N GLN A 483 -16.87 -40.05 -18.01
CA GLN A 483 -17.56 -39.55 -19.18
C GLN A 483 -18.38 -38.32 -18.79
N VAL A 484 -18.24 -37.23 -19.55
CA VAL A 484 -19.02 -36.00 -19.38
C VAL A 484 -19.40 -35.52 -20.77
N MET A 485 -20.68 -35.65 -21.12
CA MET A 485 -21.22 -35.03 -22.33
C MET A 485 -21.60 -33.59 -21.99
N VAL A 486 -21.03 -32.61 -22.70
CA VAL A 486 -21.27 -31.18 -22.46
C VAL A 486 -21.97 -30.56 -23.66
N ASP A 487 -23.09 -29.88 -23.44
CA ASP A 487 -23.67 -28.97 -24.44
C ASP A 487 -22.93 -27.63 -24.44
N TRP A 488 -21.88 -27.56 -25.26
CA TRP A 488 -21.09 -26.37 -25.52
C TRP A 488 -21.83 -25.25 -26.28
N THR A 489 -23.10 -25.46 -26.66
CA THR A 489 -23.94 -24.50 -27.40
C THR A 489 -25.03 -23.86 -26.56
N SER A 490 -25.26 -24.33 -25.33
CA SER A 490 -26.21 -23.71 -24.40
C SER A 490 -25.81 -22.27 -24.03
N THR A 491 -26.72 -21.33 -24.29
CA THR A 491 -26.57 -19.89 -23.97
C THR A 491 -27.78 -19.39 -23.19
N GLU A 492 -27.88 -19.76 -21.92
CA GLU A 492 -28.91 -19.20 -21.04
C GLU A 492 -28.58 -17.75 -20.67
N SER A 493 -29.59 -16.88 -20.73
CA SER A 493 -29.44 -15.47 -20.33
C SER A 493 -29.29 -15.36 -18.81
N VAL A 494 -28.24 -14.68 -18.37
CA VAL A 494 -27.97 -14.51 -16.93
C VAL A 494 -28.78 -13.32 -16.42
N SER A 495 -29.49 -13.51 -15.30
CA SER A 495 -29.97 -12.37 -14.51
C SER A 495 -28.78 -11.49 -14.12
N PRO A 496 -28.88 -10.15 -14.23
CA PRO A 496 -27.83 -9.26 -13.70
C PRO A 496 -27.70 -9.38 -12.18
N GLU A 497 -28.73 -9.86 -11.49
CA GLU A 497 -28.70 -10.16 -10.06
C GLU A 497 -28.23 -11.60 -9.80
N PRO A 498 -27.18 -11.82 -8.99
CA PRO A 498 -26.77 -13.17 -8.61
C PRO A 498 -27.88 -13.85 -7.77
N PRO A 499 -28.18 -15.14 -8.00
CA PRO A 499 -29.25 -15.84 -7.31
C PRO A 499 -29.00 -16.03 -5.79
N GLY A 500 -30.09 -16.20 -5.05
CA GLY A 500 -30.06 -16.50 -3.61
C GLY A 500 -29.56 -15.34 -2.72
N LYS A 501 -29.36 -15.62 -1.43
CA LYS A 501 -28.78 -14.67 -0.46
C LYS A 501 -27.27 -14.87 -0.34
N ALA A 502 -26.55 -13.84 0.10
CA ALA A 502 -25.13 -13.96 0.42
C ALA A 502 -24.91 -14.90 1.62
N LEU A 503 -23.79 -15.64 1.59
CA LEU A 503 -23.44 -16.64 2.64
C LEU A 503 -22.53 -16.05 3.73
N SER A 504 -21.87 -14.93 3.47
CA SER A 504 -21.09 -14.13 4.41
C SER A 504 -21.03 -12.67 3.92
N PRO A 505 -20.57 -11.72 4.75
CA PRO A 505 -20.31 -10.34 4.31
C PRO A 505 -19.36 -10.29 3.10
N GLU A 506 -18.25 -11.03 3.14
CA GLU A 506 -17.28 -11.07 2.04
C GLU A 506 -17.91 -11.63 0.75
N HIS A 507 -18.77 -12.64 0.84
CA HIS A 507 -19.52 -13.14 -0.30
C HIS A 507 -20.54 -12.11 -0.82
N ALA A 508 -21.16 -11.31 0.05
CA ALA A 508 -22.02 -10.19 -0.38
C ALA A 508 -21.21 -9.15 -1.16
N ASP A 509 -20.01 -8.82 -0.70
CA ASP A 509 -19.10 -7.88 -1.35
C ASP A 509 -18.57 -8.39 -2.70
N VAL A 510 -18.27 -9.69 -2.81
CA VAL A 510 -17.84 -10.28 -4.10
C VAL A 510 -19.00 -10.28 -5.09
N ARG A 511 -20.22 -10.56 -4.62
CA ARG A 511 -21.44 -10.49 -5.43
C ARG A 511 -21.70 -9.07 -5.94
N SER A 512 -21.58 -8.05 -5.09
CA SER A 512 -21.88 -6.65 -5.44
C SER A 512 -20.73 -5.95 -6.17
N GLY A 513 -19.49 -6.11 -5.71
CA GLY A 513 -18.28 -5.47 -6.25
C GLY A 513 -17.79 -6.08 -7.57
N GLY A 514 -18.20 -7.33 -7.86
CA GLY A 514 -18.07 -8.00 -9.15
C GLY A 514 -16.71 -7.82 -9.84
N VAL A 515 -16.74 -7.26 -11.05
CA VAL A 515 -15.56 -7.08 -11.92
C VAL A 515 -14.41 -6.33 -11.22
N ARG A 516 -14.71 -5.29 -10.43
CA ARG A 516 -13.68 -4.46 -9.76
C ARG A 516 -12.84 -5.31 -8.81
N MET A 517 -13.49 -6.12 -7.97
CA MET A 517 -12.80 -6.92 -6.97
C MET A 517 -11.98 -8.07 -7.60
N VAL A 518 -12.48 -8.67 -8.69
CA VAL A 518 -11.71 -9.64 -9.49
C VAL A 518 -10.46 -8.99 -10.09
N MET A 519 -10.59 -7.80 -10.69
CA MET A 519 -9.44 -7.07 -11.26
C MET A 519 -8.42 -6.67 -10.20
N ALA A 520 -8.86 -6.22 -9.02
CA ALA A 520 -7.99 -5.90 -7.89
C ALA A 520 -7.24 -7.14 -7.38
N ALA A 521 -7.93 -8.22 -7.04
CA ALA A 521 -7.31 -9.45 -6.53
C ALA A 521 -6.32 -10.08 -7.53
N ASN A 522 -6.60 -9.98 -8.83
CA ASN A 522 -5.71 -10.48 -9.88
C ASN A 522 -4.38 -9.71 -9.99
N GLN A 523 -4.27 -8.48 -9.45
CA GLN A 523 -2.99 -7.78 -9.36
C GLN A 523 -1.96 -8.55 -8.53
N ILE A 524 -2.40 -9.31 -7.51
CA ILE A 524 -1.55 -10.23 -6.75
C ILE A 524 -1.48 -11.58 -7.47
N ALA A 525 -2.64 -12.21 -7.70
CA ALA A 525 -2.70 -13.62 -8.09
C ALA A 525 -2.10 -13.95 -9.47
N GLN A 526 -2.25 -13.06 -10.47
CA GLN A 526 -1.65 -13.23 -11.79
C GLN A 526 -0.22 -12.70 -11.84
N ARG A 527 -0.03 -11.44 -11.43
CA ARG A 527 1.24 -10.72 -11.64
C ARG A 527 2.31 -11.06 -10.61
N GLY A 528 1.96 -11.74 -9.52
CA GLY A 528 2.90 -12.10 -8.45
C GLY A 528 3.53 -10.88 -7.79
N ARG A 529 2.80 -9.76 -7.73
CA ARG A 529 3.28 -8.54 -7.05
C ARG A 529 3.62 -8.88 -5.60
N ASN A 530 4.73 -8.34 -5.13
CA ASN A 530 5.05 -8.34 -3.72
C ASN A 530 3.92 -7.59 -2.97
N PRO A 531 3.33 -8.14 -1.89
CA PRO A 531 2.34 -7.45 -1.05
C PRO A 531 2.78 -6.06 -0.56
N GLU A 532 4.08 -5.79 -0.46
CA GLU A 532 4.67 -4.46 -0.18
C GLU A 532 4.35 -3.38 -1.24
N LEU A 533 4.00 -3.78 -2.46
CA LEU A 533 3.79 -2.93 -3.64
C LEU A 533 2.34 -3.01 -4.14
N CYS A 534 1.42 -3.40 -3.24
CA CYS A 534 0.00 -3.52 -3.50
C CYS A 534 -0.78 -2.61 -2.57
N ASP A 535 -1.72 -1.89 -3.15
CA ASP A 535 -2.59 -0.95 -2.46
C ASP A 535 -3.52 -1.71 -1.49
N ALA A 536 -4.03 -1.01 -0.47
CA ALA A 536 -4.89 -1.62 0.55
C ALA A 536 -6.14 -2.30 -0.08
N GLU A 537 -6.78 -1.68 -1.08
CA GLU A 537 -7.90 -2.26 -1.82
C GLU A 537 -7.53 -3.60 -2.46
N VAL A 538 -6.32 -3.74 -3.00
CA VAL A 538 -5.83 -4.95 -3.67
C VAL A 538 -5.61 -6.10 -2.66
N LEU A 539 -5.07 -5.79 -1.48
CA LEU A 539 -4.86 -6.75 -0.39
C LEU A 539 -6.20 -7.23 0.20
N VAL A 540 -7.12 -6.31 0.48
CA VAL A 540 -8.46 -6.62 1.00
C VAL A 540 -9.27 -7.40 -0.03
N ALA A 541 -9.25 -7.00 -1.31
CA ALA A 541 -9.89 -7.72 -2.40
C ALA A 541 -9.42 -9.18 -2.48
N SER A 542 -8.11 -9.42 -2.44
CA SER A 542 -7.57 -10.78 -2.45
C SER A 542 -8.01 -11.62 -1.24
N ALA A 543 -8.13 -11.02 -0.05
CA ALA A 543 -8.56 -11.70 1.17
C ALA A 543 -10.07 -12.01 1.19
N LYS A 544 -10.90 -11.05 0.75
CA LYS A 544 -12.35 -11.22 0.56
C LYS A 544 -12.67 -12.29 -0.48
N MET A 545 -12.02 -12.25 -1.64
CA MET A 545 -12.21 -13.24 -2.71
C MET A 545 -11.89 -14.66 -2.20
N ALA A 546 -10.77 -14.85 -1.50
CA ALA A 546 -10.40 -16.16 -0.94
C ALA A 546 -11.41 -16.64 0.11
N SER A 547 -11.77 -15.77 1.07
CA SER A 547 -12.79 -16.05 2.10
C SER A 547 -14.14 -16.42 1.50
N ALA A 548 -14.60 -15.66 0.50
CA ALA A 548 -15.86 -15.91 -0.18
C ALA A 548 -15.87 -17.26 -0.91
N PHE A 549 -14.78 -17.63 -1.59
CA PHE A 549 -14.68 -18.95 -2.24
C PHE A 549 -14.57 -20.11 -1.25
N ASP A 550 -13.87 -19.97 -0.12
CA ASP A 550 -13.84 -20.99 0.94
C ASP A 550 -15.26 -21.22 1.52
N VAL A 551 -16.00 -20.15 1.81
CA VAL A 551 -17.41 -20.23 2.26
C VAL A 551 -18.30 -20.83 1.18
N TYR A 552 -18.20 -20.34 -0.07
CA TYR A 552 -19.04 -20.76 -1.19
C TYR A 552 -18.84 -22.25 -1.48
N ARG A 553 -17.60 -22.72 -1.58
CA ARG A 553 -17.30 -24.13 -1.83
C ARG A 553 -17.82 -25.06 -0.75
N MET A 554 -17.75 -24.65 0.51
CA MET A 554 -18.15 -25.48 1.65
C MET A 554 -19.68 -25.57 1.79
N VAL A 555 -20.42 -24.51 1.47
CA VAL A 555 -21.85 -24.36 1.84
C VAL A 555 -22.80 -24.33 0.63
N ASN A 556 -22.32 -24.03 -0.59
CA ASN A 556 -23.20 -23.95 -1.75
C ASN A 556 -23.70 -25.33 -2.24
N ARG A 557 -24.92 -25.69 -1.85
CA ARG A 557 -25.57 -26.95 -2.24
C ARG A 557 -25.98 -27.04 -3.72
N ASP A 558 -26.09 -25.91 -4.43
CA ASP A 558 -26.38 -25.92 -5.88
C ASP A 558 -25.07 -25.99 -6.67
N VAL A 559 -24.61 -27.21 -6.91
CA VAL A 559 -23.35 -27.51 -7.63
C VAL A 559 -23.63 -27.81 -9.11
N THR A 560 -24.78 -27.38 -9.65
CA THR A 560 -25.20 -27.70 -11.03
C THR A 560 -24.15 -27.22 -12.05
N PRO A 561 -23.48 -28.13 -12.78
CA PRO A 561 -22.43 -27.75 -13.72
C PRO A 561 -22.99 -26.94 -14.89
N ARG A 562 -22.29 -25.87 -15.26
CA ARG A 562 -22.70 -24.94 -16.34
C ARG A 562 -21.50 -24.43 -17.12
N VAL A 563 -21.76 -23.96 -18.34
CA VAL A 563 -20.74 -23.36 -19.21
C VAL A 563 -20.55 -21.88 -18.85
N VAL A 564 -19.32 -21.51 -18.53
CA VAL A 564 -18.88 -20.14 -18.24
C VAL A 564 -17.81 -19.77 -19.27
N THR A 565 -18.07 -18.76 -20.10
CA THR A 565 -17.15 -18.34 -21.16
C THR A 565 -16.35 -17.11 -20.74
N ALA A 566 -15.02 -17.17 -20.83
CA ALA A 566 -14.15 -16.02 -20.59
C ALA A 566 -13.16 -15.79 -21.73
N THR A 567 -12.86 -14.52 -22.03
CA THR A 567 -11.79 -14.13 -22.95
C THR A 567 -10.58 -13.65 -22.17
N GLN A 568 -9.41 -14.15 -22.52
CA GLN A 568 -8.11 -13.68 -22.03
C GLN A 568 -7.20 -13.35 -23.22
N THR A 569 -6.06 -12.68 -22.99
CA THR A 569 -5.12 -12.31 -24.07
C THR A 569 -4.06 -13.39 -24.25
N VAL A 570 -3.74 -13.72 -25.51
CA VAL A 570 -2.58 -14.59 -25.80
C VAL A 570 -1.31 -13.84 -25.37
N PRO A 571 -0.41 -14.47 -24.58
CA PRO A 571 0.81 -13.83 -24.12
C PRO A 571 1.66 -13.33 -25.29
N ALA A 572 2.40 -12.25 -25.10
CA ALA A 572 3.19 -11.64 -26.16
C ALA A 572 4.24 -12.60 -26.77
N SER A 573 4.79 -13.53 -25.98
CA SER A 573 5.74 -14.56 -26.46
C SER A 573 5.11 -15.60 -27.39
N TYR A 574 3.78 -15.74 -27.36
CA TYR A 574 3.02 -16.75 -28.11
C TYR A 574 2.25 -16.18 -29.31
N ARG A 575 2.33 -14.87 -29.58
CA ARG A 575 1.68 -14.25 -30.75
C ARG A 575 2.37 -14.68 -32.03
N GLY A 576 1.63 -15.21 -33.00
CA GLY A 576 2.20 -15.89 -34.17
C GLY A 576 2.75 -17.30 -33.89
N ARG A 577 2.60 -17.80 -32.65
CA ARG A 577 2.92 -19.16 -32.21
C ARG A 577 1.72 -19.81 -31.52
N GLU A 578 0.51 -19.55 -32.01
CA GLU A 578 -0.75 -19.98 -31.39
C GLU A 578 -0.84 -21.51 -31.24
N ALA A 579 -0.22 -22.27 -32.15
CA ALA A 579 -0.12 -23.73 -32.05
C ALA A 579 0.83 -24.21 -30.92
N ASP A 580 1.94 -23.51 -30.66
CA ASP A 580 2.79 -23.77 -29.49
C ASP A 580 2.00 -23.47 -28.20
N PHE A 581 1.24 -22.38 -28.19
CA PHE A 581 0.42 -21.98 -27.03
C PHE A 581 -0.62 -23.03 -26.67
N ILE A 582 -1.31 -23.60 -27.67
CA ILE A 582 -2.22 -24.72 -27.47
C ILE A 582 -1.44 -25.94 -26.94
N ARG A 583 -0.35 -26.36 -27.59
CA ARG A 583 0.44 -27.54 -27.17
C ARG A 583 0.97 -27.45 -25.74
N ASP A 584 1.35 -26.26 -25.29
CA ASP A 584 2.05 -26.07 -24.02
C ASP A 584 1.13 -25.66 -22.87
N VAL A 585 0.05 -24.93 -23.15
CA VAL A 585 -0.90 -24.44 -22.13
C VAL A 585 -2.22 -25.22 -22.14
N PHE A 586 -2.70 -25.64 -23.32
CA PHE A 586 -3.98 -26.35 -23.50
C PHE A 586 -3.84 -27.69 -24.25
N PRO A 587 -2.97 -28.61 -23.82
CA PRO A 587 -2.82 -29.91 -24.48
C PRO A 587 -4.13 -30.70 -24.38
N THR A 588 -4.70 -31.10 -25.52
CA THR A 588 -5.92 -31.91 -25.62
C THR A 588 -5.82 -33.17 -24.76
N GLY A 589 -6.84 -33.43 -23.93
CA GLY A 589 -6.89 -34.52 -22.94
C GLY A 589 -6.01 -34.30 -21.69
N GLY A 590 -5.16 -33.27 -21.68
CA GLY A 590 -4.33 -32.84 -20.57
C GLY A 590 -5.01 -31.82 -19.66
N ALA A 591 -4.23 -31.19 -18.78
CA ALA A 591 -4.73 -30.29 -17.74
C ALA A 591 -4.07 -28.90 -17.76
N PHE A 592 -4.80 -27.90 -17.31
CA PHE A 592 -4.25 -26.61 -16.87
C PHE A 592 -4.92 -26.15 -15.57
N THR A 593 -4.37 -25.12 -14.93
CA THR A 593 -4.96 -24.55 -13.71
C THR A 593 -5.08 -23.04 -13.84
N THR A 594 -6.15 -22.45 -13.34
CA THR A 594 -6.31 -20.98 -13.29
C THR A 594 -5.23 -20.36 -12.40
N ARG A 595 -4.66 -19.25 -12.85
CA ARG A 595 -3.78 -18.40 -12.04
C ARG A 595 -4.45 -17.05 -11.92
N GLY A 596 -4.98 -16.75 -10.74
CA GLY A 596 -5.96 -15.68 -10.57
C GLY A 596 -7.39 -16.12 -10.85
N TYR A 597 -8.31 -15.26 -10.44
CA TYR A 597 -9.74 -15.41 -10.56
C TYR A 597 -10.16 -15.14 -12.01
N VAL A 598 -10.98 -16.03 -12.59
CA VAL A 598 -11.47 -15.86 -13.96
C VAL A 598 -12.90 -15.35 -13.92
N LEU A 599 -13.11 -14.13 -14.41
CA LEU A 599 -14.44 -13.61 -14.70
C LEU A 599 -14.92 -14.18 -16.05
N GLY A 600 -16.11 -14.79 -16.06
CA GLY A 600 -16.76 -15.26 -17.28
C GLY A 600 -18.26 -14.94 -17.31
N ARG A 601 -18.84 -15.11 -18.50
CA ARG A 601 -20.27 -14.89 -18.79
C ARG A 601 -20.90 -16.20 -19.26
N ARG A 602 -22.15 -16.46 -18.88
CA ARG A 602 -22.89 -17.65 -19.35
C ARG A 602 -23.60 -17.43 -20.69
N ASP A 603 -23.79 -16.18 -21.10
CA ASP A 603 -24.38 -15.82 -22.39
C ASP A 603 -23.46 -16.08 -23.60
N GLY A 604 -22.23 -16.55 -23.38
CA GLY A 604 -21.22 -16.78 -24.41
C GLY A 604 -20.62 -15.50 -25.03
N VAL A 605 -21.19 -14.32 -24.77
CA VAL A 605 -20.86 -13.04 -25.43
C VAL A 605 -19.50 -12.55 -24.93
N SER A 606 -18.47 -12.93 -25.65
CA SER A 606 -17.07 -12.74 -25.28
C SER A 606 -16.28 -12.35 -26.53
N GLY A 607 -15.39 -11.36 -26.43
CA GLY A 607 -14.83 -10.72 -27.62
C GLY A 607 -13.77 -11.58 -28.32
N SER A 608 -13.95 -11.85 -29.62
CA SER A 608 -13.02 -12.63 -30.45
C SER A 608 -11.99 -11.77 -31.18
N GLY A 609 -11.16 -12.42 -31.99
CA GLY A 609 -10.13 -11.86 -32.85
C GLY A 609 -8.70 -12.24 -32.45
N LYS A 610 -7.79 -12.18 -33.43
CA LYS A 610 -6.37 -12.51 -33.31
C LYS A 610 -5.71 -12.00 -32.01
N GLY A 611 -4.97 -12.89 -31.35
CA GLY A 611 -4.27 -12.61 -30.10
C GLY A 611 -5.14 -12.69 -28.85
N ARG A 612 -6.33 -13.29 -28.95
CA ARG A 612 -7.22 -13.62 -27.84
C ARG A 612 -7.39 -15.13 -27.72
N VAL A 613 -7.64 -15.59 -26.49
CA VAL A 613 -8.07 -16.94 -26.18
C VAL A 613 -9.45 -16.87 -25.54
N ARG A 614 -10.43 -17.58 -26.11
CA ARG A 614 -11.77 -17.77 -25.56
C ARG A 614 -11.81 -19.17 -24.96
N VAL A 615 -12.02 -19.25 -23.65
CA VAL A 615 -12.13 -20.51 -22.92
C VAL A 615 -13.56 -20.68 -22.42
N ARG A 616 -14.19 -21.80 -22.76
CA ARG A 616 -15.47 -22.25 -22.23
C ARG A 616 -15.18 -23.24 -21.11
N TYR A 617 -15.47 -22.83 -19.89
CA TYR A 617 -15.24 -23.61 -18.66
C TYR A 617 -16.55 -24.29 -18.27
N PHE A 618 -16.61 -25.62 -18.25
CA PHE A 618 -17.73 -26.38 -17.69
C PHE A 618 -17.44 -26.70 -16.22
N THR A 619 -18.20 -26.10 -15.30
CA THR A 619 -17.93 -26.17 -13.85
C THR A 619 -19.19 -25.96 -13.01
N GLY A 620 -19.28 -26.63 -11.85
CA GLY A 620 -20.28 -26.35 -10.82
C GLY A 620 -19.83 -25.31 -9.79
N ASP A 621 -18.51 -25.10 -9.67
CA ASP A 621 -17.86 -24.26 -8.66
C ASP A 621 -17.73 -22.78 -9.00
N ALA A 622 -18.23 -22.36 -10.16
CA ALA A 622 -18.34 -20.94 -10.49
C ALA A 622 -19.25 -20.23 -9.47
N MET A 623 -18.79 -19.14 -8.87
CA MET A 623 -19.57 -18.32 -7.95
C MET A 623 -20.30 -17.21 -8.72
N PRO A 624 -21.64 -17.11 -8.64
CA PRO A 624 -22.38 -16.06 -9.32
C PRO A 624 -22.16 -14.70 -8.68
N ILE A 625 -22.00 -13.68 -9.51
CA ILE A 625 -21.85 -12.27 -9.11
C ILE A 625 -22.71 -11.38 -10.00
N THR A 626 -22.83 -10.10 -9.65
CA THR A 626 -23.47 -9.12 -10.54
C THR A 626 -22.74 -9.05 -11.88
N GLY A 627 -23.46 -9.38 -12.96
CA GLY A 627 -22.96 -9.35 -14.33
C GLY A 627 -22.17 -10.59 -14.81
N GLY A 628 -22.11 -11.69 -14.05
CA GLY A 628 -21.46 -12.92 -14.53
C GLY A 628 -21.18 -13.97 -13.46
N ASP A 629 -20.19 -14.81 -13.74
CA ASP A 629 -19.67 -15.84 -12.84
C ASP A 629 -18.17 -15.62 -12.62
N VAL A 630 -17.67 -15.93 -11.42
CA VAL A 630 -16.24 -16.01 -11.13
C VAL A 630 -15.82 -17.44 -10.85
N ILE A 631 -14.70 -17.85 -11.43
CA ILE A 631 -14.01 -19.11 -11.13
C ILE A 631 -12.79 -18.79 -10.25
N ASP A 632 -12.59 -19.56 -9.19
CA ASP A 632 -11.50 -19.35 -8.23
C ASP A 632 -10.10 -19.53 -8.86
N THR A 633 -9.10 -18.87 -8.28
CA THR A 633 -7.69 -19.11 -8.57
C THR A 633 -7.26 -20.51 -8.09
N GLY A 634 -6.46 -21.21 -8.89
CA GLY A 634 -6.00 -22.56 -8.55
C GLY A 634 -6.97 -23.69 -8.93
N THR A 635 -8.13 -23.37 -9.52
CA THR A 635 -9.08 -24.36 -10.06
C THR A 635 -8.48 -25.07 -11.27
N THR A 636 -8.56 -26.40 -11.32
CA THR A 636 -8.01 -27.22 -12.41
C THR A 636 -9.08 -27.60 -13.42
N PHE A 637 -8.71 -27.55 -14.69
CA PHE A 637 -9.54 -27.93 -15.82
C PHE A 637 -8.78 -28.88 -16.76
N ARG A 638 -9.52 -29.80 -17.36
CA ARG A 638 -9.09 -30.71 -18.41
C ARG A 638 -9.55 -30.20 -19.76
N VAL A 639 -8.66 -30.20 -20.74
CA VAL A 639 -8.94 -29.69 -22.09
C VAL A 639 -9.62 -30.78 -22.91
N GLU A 640 -10.87 -30.58 -23.29
CA GLU A 640 -11.57 -31.47 -24.21
C GLU A 640 -11.13 -31.18 -25.65
N SER A 641 -11.09 -29.91 -26.03
CA SER A 641 -10.60 -29.45 -27.34
C SER A 641 -9.96 -28.07 -27.25
N ALA A 642 -8.99 -27.82 -28.13
CA ALA A 642 -8.36 -26.52 -28.30
C ALA A 642 -7.96 -26.33 -29.77
N THR A 643 -8.44 -25.27 -30.41
CA THR A 643 -8.23 -24.98 -31.83
C THR A 643 -8.02 -23.48 -32.07
N VAL A 644 -7.48 -23.12 -33.24
CA VAL A 644 -7.45 -21.73 -33.70
C VAL A 644 -8.60 -21.55 -34.70
N ALA A 645 -9.49 -20.61 -34.43
CA ALA A 645 -10.59 -20.23 -35.32
C ALA A 645 -10.10 -19.34 -36.47
N ASP A 646 -10.92 -19.22 -37.53
CA ASP A 646 -10.58 -18.46 -38.75
C ASP A 646 -10.28 -16.96 -38.50
N ASP A 647 -10.84 -16.38 -37.43
CA ASP A 647 -10.58 -15.00 -37.01
C ASP A 647 -9.29 -14.82 -36.16
N GLY A 648 -8.55 -15.92 -35.95
CA GLY A 648 -7.33 -15.97 -35.16
C GLY A 648 -7.53 -16.09 -33.65
N THR A 649 -8.77 -16.32 -33.18
CA THR A 649 -9.05 -16.64 -31.77
C THR A 649 -8.62 -18.06 -31.44
N VAL A 650 -7.99 -18.27 -30.29
CA VAL A 650 -7.81 -19.62 -29.74
C VAL A 650 -9.09 -20.00 -28.99
N GLU A 651 -9.87 -20.95 -29.49
CA GLU A 651 -11.03 -21.52 -28.81
C GLU A 651 -10.58 -22.71 -27.96
N VAL A 652 -11.03 -22.79 -26.70
CA VAL A 652 -10.72 -23.90 -25.78
C VAL A 652 -11.99 -24.32 -25.05
N ASN A 653 -12.33 -25.60 -25.11
CA ASN A 653 -13.37 -26.22 -24.30
C ASN A 653 -12.72 -27.00 -23.15
N ALA A 654 -13.11 -26.71 -21.91
CA ALA A 654 -12.45 -27.26 -20.73
C ALA A 654 -13.40 -27.64 -19.59
N VAL A 655 -13.27 -28.84 -19.05
CA VAL A 655 -14.11 -29.41 -17.99
C VAL A 655 -13.38 -29.38 -16.65
N ALA A 656 -14.02 -28.92 -15.57
CA ALA A 656 -13.40 -28.87 -14.25
C ALA A 656 -13.10 -30.26 -13.68
N ASP A 657 -11.97 -30.41 -12.98
CA ASP A 657 -11.58 -31.64 -12.26
C ASP A 657 -12.66 -32.09 -11.25
N GLN A 658 -13.34 -31.13 -10.61
CA GLN A 658 -14.52 -31.35 -9.77
C GLN A 658 -15.62 -32.18 -10.46
N VAL A 659 -15.97 -31.82 -11.71
CA VAL A 659 -17.07 -32.44 -12.45
C VAL A 659 -16.71 -33.86 -12.87
N LEU A 660 -15.44 -34.07 -13.24
CA LEU A 660 -14.89 -35.41 -13.55
C LEU A 660 -14.78 -36.30 -12.31
N ALA A 661 -14.37 -35.74 -11.17
CA ALA A 661 -14.36 -36.46 -9.90
C ALA A 661 -15.79 -36.88 -9.49
N ALA A 662 -16.77 -36.00 -9.68
CA ALA A 662 -18.17 -36.28 -9.38
C ALA A 662 -18.77 -37.36 -10.29
N SER A 663 -18.42 -37.40 -11.58
CA SER A 663 -18.94 -38.42 -12.52
C SER A 663 -18.30 -39.81 -12.37
N VAL A 664 -17.16 -39.92 -11.67
CA VAL A 664 -16.55 -41.22 -11.27
C VAL A 664 -17.08 -41.71 -9.90
N ALA A 665 -17.63 -40.81 -9.09
CA ALA A 665 -18.20 -41.14 -7.78
C ALA A 665 -19.69 -41.54 -7.81
N GLN A 666 -20.31 -41.50 -8.99
CA GLN A 666 -21.70 -41.90 -9.29
C GLN A 666 -21.73 -43.28 -9.96
#